data_AF-A0A7W9SPA3-F1
#
_entry.id   AF-A0A7W9SPA3-F1
#
_cell.length_a   1.000
_cell.length_b   1.000
_cell.length_c   1.000
_cell.angle_alpha   90.00
_cell.angle_beta   90.00
_cell.angle_gamma   90.00
#
_symmetry.space_group_name_H-M   'P 1'
#
loop_
_entity.id
_entity.type
_entity.pdbx_description
1 polymer ?
#
loop_
_entity_poly.entity_id
_entity_poly.type
_entity_poly.pdbx_seq_one_letter_code
_entity_poly.pdbx_strand_id
1 'polypeptide(L)'
;MSRKDEILGELEAALREREPADTTTLRAALTQFKQEQQQTPRRIVPARRWLVLAGGTVLAGAALWSVVPQKQPNDIKKSDVALVKSGIDTKKTDVGTKKTDVAQGKSDDAPEKSDIGTKKSLVAFKKIEVASKKSPVVTEKSEAVSLGDDLTYLNAEGFDVYTHKVAAFVRSDAEALRLQLPEVKGADSFVEVPLPQLAAGDSTANSAALRAYQDEKAISDARLQKRVTLAKKAVSFGELLDAIAKETGISISATRSVADDKLTVFCKDKPLRELMRQVTQHFGFVWERTGAEPEFVYRLKQPLRNQFLEEELRNKDKNEALLALDRELESLKKYFALSPEQARVAAESAQGKEKDRLELMGGIGWGPARLYAGLEADDQAALQAGKNLFYGPQGREIPKGLAENTINSLTGHAYIFSDGALTINSQRTKNKSDEPKGGKSPAEMGAKPVMMLSLQHDELGQVSLLAHTGFVDGGGSAMSGVPLATGVSPSASSPKNAEANAAKKNKPAFQKPTTLEGQHQPRQIQKDGHVEPQESWTSADVLEAIHKATGKDVIGDYFTRLVPYRTEKASLFDVLAHACDPLHLRWDEQDGWLTFRSTDFFNMRLKEVPGHLLEKWAALRKKNGRLSPDELREIARLTDNQLDARTMGEGAKALYGLEEWDWVSSSNLRPTWRFYDSLTTSMRTSVQSEKGLSFGALGLDARQKFLTAAYQHNTELLEGIQKGTVPDTFLKNLERVGTMRLSIPAVDAPKKPGEAPFLFLFDMLDKSGEKKVMKQLGPWGTSLSFEN
;
A
#
# COMPACT_ATOMS: atom_id res chain seq x y z
N MET A 1 -3.10 42.80 -29.01
CA MET A 1 -1.81 43.08 -28.35
C MET A 1 -1.00 41.79 -28.33
N SER A 2 0.28 41.88 -28.66
CA SER A 2 1.16 40.71 -28.57
C SER A 2 1.34 40.37 -27.08
N ARG A 3 1.43 39.08 -26.71
CA ARG A 3 1.75 38.63 -25.34
C ARG A 3 3.05 39.23 -24.80
N LYS A 4 3.88 39.77 -25.70
CA LYS A 4 5.07 40.58 -25.45
C LYS A 4 4.76 41.93 -24.77
N ASP A 5 3.73 42.62 -25.25
CA ASP A 5 3.38 43.97 -24.77
C ASP A 5 2.73 43.91 -23.39
N GLU A 6 2.02 42.81 -23.11
CA GLU A 6 1.39 42.50 -21.83
C GLU A 6 2.43 42.27 -20.72
N ILE A 7 3.46 41.47 -20.99
CA ILE A 7 4.54 41.17 -20.01
C ILE A 7 5.41 42.41 -19.74
N LEU A 8 5.67 43.22 -20.77
CA LEU A 8 6.42 44.47 -20.60
C LEU A 8 5.62 45.47 -19.73
N GLY A 9 4.30 45.53 -19.95
CA GLY A 9 3.38 46.35 -19.16
C GLY A 9 3.32 45.92 -17.69
N GLU A 10 3.26 44.61 -17.41
CA GLU A 10 3.24 44.07 -16.04
C GLU A 10 4.55 44.36 -15.27
N LEU A 11 5.70 44.22 -15.92
CA LEU A 11 7.01 44.51 -15.32
C LEU A 11 7.21 46.01 -15.05
N GLU A 12 6.75 46.88 -15.96
CA GLU A 12 6.82 48.32 -15.77
C GLU A 12 5.81 48.83 -14.72
N ALA A 13 4.65 48.19 -14.58
CA ALA A 13 3.69 48.47 -13.52
C ALA A 13 4.24 48.08 -12.14
N ALA A 14 4.82 46.88 -12.01
CA ALA A 14 5.43 46.43 -10.75
C ALA A 14 6.61 47.31 -10.28
N LEU A 15 7.32 47.95 -11.21
CA LEU A 15 8.39 48.91 -10.92
C LEU A 15 7.89 50.29 -10.46
N ARG A 16 6.65 50.67 -10.81
CA ARG A 16 6.02 51.92 -10.36
C ARG A 16 5.42 51.81 -8.95
N GLU A 17 5.06 50.61 -8.52
CA GLU A 17 4.37 50.37 -7.24
C GLU A 17 5.31 50.08 -6.05
N ARG A 18 6.64 50.01 -6.25
CA ARG A 18 7.62 49.70 -5.17
C ARG A 18 8.58 50.84 -4.85
N GLU A 19 8.89 51.00 -3.56
CA GLU A 19 9.84 52.00 -3.06
C GLU A 19 11.28 51.80 -3.59
N PRO A 20 12.05 52.89 -3.80
CA PRO A 20 13.30 52.85 -4.58
C PRO A 20 14.39 51.92 -4.02
N ALA A 21 14.39 51.62 -2.73
CA ALA A 21 15.40 50.75 -2.09
C ALA A 21 15.29 49.26 -2.48
N ASP A 22 14.13 48.80 -2.98
CA ASP A 22 13.84 47.39 -3.26
C ASP A 22 13.82 47.06 -4.77
N THR A 23 14.30 47.98 -5.61
CA THR A 23 14.13 47.90 -7.09
C THR A 23 15.36 47.39 -7.86
N THR A 24 16.49 47.17 -7.19
CA THR A 24 17.78 46.83 -7.84
C THR A 24 17.70 45.52 -8.63
N THR A 25 17.10 44.48 -8.05
CA THR A 25 16.97 43.15 -8.69
C THR A 25 15.98 43.17 -9.86
N LEU A 26 14.90 43.94 -9.74
CA LEU A 26 13.89 44.14 -10.79
C LEU A 26 14.45 44.95 -11.98
N ARG A 27 15.26 45.99 -11.71
CA ARG A 27 15.94 46.76 -12.76
C ARG A 27 16.99 45.93 -13.50
N ALA A 28 17.72 45.07 -12.79
CA ALA A 28 18.69 44.16 -13.40
C ALA A 28 17.99 43.14 -14.32
N ALA A 29 16.90 42.52 -13.87
CA ALA A 29 16.11 41.58 -14.66
C ALA A 29 15.49 42.24 -15.91
N LEU A 30 14.97 43.47 -15.79
CA LEU A 30 14.42 44.22 -16.92
C LEU A 30 15.51 44.60 -17.96
N THR A 31 16.71 44.93 -17.48
CA THR A 31 17.85 45.29 -18.35
C THR A 31 18.36 44.07 -19.12
N GLN A 32 18.49 42.92 -18.44
CA GLN A 32 18.91 41.67 -19.06
C GLN A 32 17.88 41.13 -20.06
N PHE A 33 16.59 41.23 -19.74
CA PHE A 33 15.51 40.89 -20.67
C PHE A 33 15.56 41.76 -21.94
N LYS A 34 15.79 43.07 -21.81
CA LYS A 34 15.93 43.97 -22.98
C LYS A 34 17.17 43.64 -23.83
N GLN A 35 18.28 43.22 -23.23
CA GLN A 35 19.50 42.80 -23.93
C GLN A 35 19.36 41.47 -24.68
N GLU A 36 18.77 40.44 -24.07
CA GLU A 36 18.59 39.13 -24.70
C GLU A 36 17.65 39.20 -25.92
N GLN A 37 16.67 40.11 -25.89
CA GLN A 37 15.74 40.35 -27.01
C GLN A 37 16.37 41.08 -28.19
N GLN A 38 17.46 41.84 -27.99
CA GLN A 38 18.21 42.44 -29.11
C GLN A 38 19.08 41.41 -29.85
N GLN A 39 19.44 40.29 -29.21
CA GLN A 39 20.37 39.30 -29.77
C GLN A 39 19.71 38.10 -30.46
N THR A 40 18.42 37.78 -30.19
CA THR A 40 17.75 36.62 -30.83
C THR A 40 16.26 36.85 -31.17
N PRO A 41 15.93 37.31 -32.39
CA PRO A 41 14.54 37.68 -32.75
C PRO A 41 13.55 36.52 -32.96
N ARG A 42 13.98 35.25 -32.96
CA ARG A 42 13.16 34.11 -33.47
C ARG A 42 12.94 32.94 -32.51
N ARG A 43 13.29 33.03 -31.22
CA ARG A 43 12.93 32.00 -30.23
C ARG A 43 12.22 32.63 -29.02
N ILE A 44 10.98 32.23 -28.80
CA ILE A 44 10.23 32.55 -27.59
C ILE A 44 10.79 31.66 -26.46
N VAL A 45 11.62 32.24 -25.60
CA VAL A 45 12.06 31.58 -24.36
C VAL A 45 10.91 31.63 -23.34
N PRO A 46 10.52 30.52 -22.69
CA PRO A 46 9.37 30.50 -21.79
C PRO A 46 9.60 31.37 -20.54
N ALA A 47 8.75 32.38 -20.35
CA ALA A 47 8.79 33.39 -19.29
C ALA A 47 8.69 32.85 -17.83
N ARG A 48 8.47 31.54 -17.64
CA ARG A 48 8.44 30.91 -16.31
C ARG A 48 9.78 30.93 -15.58
N ARG A 49 10.90 31.12 -16.29
CA ARG A 49 12.24 31.12 -15.68
C ARG A 49 12.55 32.41 -14.89
N TRP A 50 11.87 33.52 -15.19
CA TRP A 50 12.17 34.83 -14.57
C TRP A 50 11.23 35.20 -13.42
N LEU A 51 9.96 34.77 -13.42
CA LEU A 51 9.04 35.03 -12.30
C LEU A 51 9.41 34.27 -11.01
N VAL A 52 10.14 33.16 -11.11
CA VAL A 52 10.60 32.38 -9.95
C VAL A 52 11.76 33.07 -9.22
N LEU A 53 12.51 33.97 -9.89
CA LEU A 53 13.62 34.70 -9.26
C LEU A 53 13.19 35.97 -8.52
N ALA A 54 11.98 36.50 -8.77
CA ALA A 54 11.47 37.70 -8.10
C ALA A 54 10.47 37.41 -6.96
N GLY A 55 10.02 36.16 -6.83
CA GLY A 55 9.02 35.75 -5.86
C GLY A 55 9.34 34.39 -5.24
N GLY A 56 10.32 34.36 -4.34
CA GLY A 56 10.53 33.21 -3.46
C GLY A 56 12.00 32.93 -3.17
N THR A 57 12.53 33.48 -2.07
CA THR A 57 13.58 32.77 -1.31
C THR A 57 13.62 33.23 0.14
N VAL A 58 13.37 32.26 1.02
CA VAL A 58 13.81 32.23 2.42
C VAL A 58 15.34 32.12 2.40
N LEU A 59 16.03 33.09 3.01
CA LEU A 59 17.48 33.04 3.21
C LEU A 59 17.84 31.97 4.25
N ALA A 60 18.47 30.89 3.80
CA ALA A 60 19.30 30.03 4.63
C ALA A 60 20.74 30.57 4.56
N GLY A 61 21.26 31.05 5.69
CA GLY A 61 22.65 31.48 5.81
C GLY A 61 23.60 30.29 5.91
N ALA A 62 24.63 30.29 5.09
CA ALA A 62 25.82 29.47 5.27
C ALA A 62 27.08 30.35 5.14
N ALA A 63 27.95 30.21 6.13
CA ALA A 63 29.39 30.47 6.11
C ALA A 63 29.90 31.89 5.74
N LEU A 64 30.36 32.62 6.76
CA LEU A 64 31.55 33.48 6.66
C LEU A 64 32.30 33.44 8.00
N TRP A 65 33.36 32.62 8.05
CA TRP A 65 34.44 32.71 9.03
C TRP A 65 35.73 32.94 8.23
N SER A 66 36.37 34.10 8.41
CA SER A 66 37.83 34.22 8.57
C SER A 66 38.28 35.68 8.68
N VAL A 67 39.20 35.89 9.64
CA VAL A 67 40.15 37.01 9.88
C VAL A 67 39.50 38.33 10.37
N VAL A 68 39.84 38.97 11.51
CA VAL A 68 41.15 39.39 12.10
C VAL A 68 40.99 39.61 13.65
N PRO A 69 42.01 40.01 14.44
CA PRO A 69 42.65 39.23 15.52
C PRO A 69 42.30 39.65 16.97
N GLN A 70 42.87 38.91 17.93
CA GLN A 70 42.78 39.06 19.39
C GLN A 70 42.94 40.48 19.96
N LYS A 71 42.13 40.80 20.99
CA LYS A 71 42.56 41.53 22.20
C LYS A 71 41.68 41.13 23.41
N GLN A 72 42.33 40.99 24.57
CA GLN A 72 41.79 40.56 25.87
C GLN A 72 41.40 41.77 26.78
N PRO A 73 40.76 41.54 27.97
CA PRO A 73 39.56 42.25 28.46
C PRO A 73 39.79 43.26 29.60
N ASN A 74 38.75 44.04 29.97
CA ASN A 74 38.25 44.14 31.36
C ASN A 74 37.01 45.04 31.54
N ASP A 75 36.27 44.74 32.63
CA ASP A 75 35.22 45.50 33.34
C ASP A 75 33.77 45.49 32.80
N ILE A 76 32.98 44.51 33.24
CA ILE A 76 31.50 44.59 33.28
C ILE A 76 31.01 44.23 34.69
N LYS A 77 30.23 45.13 35.31
CA LYS A 77 29.74 45.00 36.70
C LYS A 77 28.59 43.99 36.80
N LYS A 78 28.46 43.33 37.95
CA LYS A 78 27.44 42.30 38.28
C LYS A 78 25.98 42.73 37.98
N SER A 79 25.68 44.02 37.97
CA SER A 79 24.36 44.58 37.63
C SER A 79 23.98 44.33 36.16
N ASP A 80 24.96 44.35 35.26
CA ASP A 80 24.73 44.29 33.83
C ASP A 80 24.49 42.84 33.38
N VAL A 81 25.07 41.88 34.09
CA VAL A 81 24.81 40.44 33.90
C VAL A 81 23.38 40.08 34.30
N ALA A 82 22.80 40.73 35.31
CA ALA A 82 21.42 40.47 35.73
C ALA A 82 20.38 41.01 34.73
N LEU A 83 20.62 42.22 34.18
CA LEU A 83 19.80 42.84 33.13
C LEU A 83 19.88 42.09 31.79
N VAL A 84 21.07 41.58 31.44
CA VAL A 84 21.26 40.73 30.26
C VAL A 84 20.55 39.39 30.44
N LYS A 85 20.57 38.81 31.65
CA LYS A 85 19.90 37.53 31.93
C LYS A 85 18.37 37.64 31.86
N SER A 86 17.77 38.68 32.43
CA SER A 86 16.33 38.94 32.26
C SER A 86 15.95 39.26 30.82
N GLY A 87 16.82 39.93 30.07
CA GLY A 87 16.65 40.18 28.63
C GLY A 87 16.76 38.92 27.76
N ILE A 88 17.54 37.91 28.19
CA ILE A 88 17.64 36.61 27.52
C ILE A 88 16.42 35.74 27.85
N ASP A 89 15.94 35.75 29.09
CA ASP A 89 14.79 34.95 29.51
C ASP A 89 13.48 35.44 28.85
N THR A 90 13.31 36.77 28.73
CA THR A 90 12.19 37.38 27.97
C THR A 90 12.28 37.09 26.46
N LYS A 91 13.48 37.15 25.86
CA LYS A 91 13.66 36.72 24.46
C LYS A 91 13.42 35.23 24.26
N LYS A 92 13.69 34.39 25.26
CA LYS A 92 13.48 32.95 25.20
C LYS A 92 12.00 32.60 25.29
N THR A 93 11.22 33.32 26.10
CA THR A 93 9.76 33.22 26.12
C THR A 93 9.14 33.74 24.81
N ASP A 94 9.65 34.84 24.25
CA ASP A 94 9.17 35.40 22.98
C ASP A 94 9.51 34.52 21.76
N VAL A 95 10.64 33.82 21.80
CA VAL A 95 10.99 32.79 20.80
C VAL A 95 10.13 31.54 20.99
N GLY A 96 9.77 31.20 22.23
CA GLY A 96 8.84 30.12 22.55
C GLY A 96 7.44 30.37 21.98
N THR A 97 6.89 31.57 22.18
CA THR A 97 5.58 31.98 21.65
C THR A 97 5.61 32.13 20.13
N LYS A 98 6.65 32.71 19.54
CA LYS A 98 6.80 32.75 18.08
C LYS A 98 6.93 31.35 17.46
N LYS A 99 7.53 30.38 18.16
CA LYS A 99 7.64 29.00 17.67
C LYS A 99 6.31 28.26 17.72
N THR A 100 5.46 28.54 18.71
CA THR A 100 4.08 28.04 18.75
C THR A 100 3.21 28.71 17.69
N ASP A 101 3.37 30.00 17.44
CA ASP A 101 2.61 30.74 16.42
C ASP A 101 3.01 30.30 14.99
N VAL A 102 4.29 30.00 14.76
CA VAL A 102 4.77 29.44 13.48
C VAL A 102 4.32 27.98 13.30
N ALA A 103 4.16 27.21 14.39
CA ALA A 103 3.61 25.86 14.33
C ALA A 103 2.11 25.86 14.03
N GLN A 104 1.36 26.80 14.62
CA GLN A 104 -0.06 27.06 14.34
C GLN A 104 -0.26 27.57 12.91
N GLY A 105 0.55 28.52 12.44
CA GLY A 105 0.51 29.01 11.05
C GLY A 105 0.81 27.90 10.02
N LYS A 106 1.69 26.94 10.35
CA LYS A 106 1.93 25.77 9.49
C LYS A 106 0.80 24.75 9.53
N SER A 107 0.04 24.63 10.63
CA SER A 107 -1.15 23.79 10.67
C SER A 107 -2.32 24.40 9.90
N ASP A 108 -2.41 25.73 9.88
CA ASP A 108 -3.47 26.47 9.20
C ASP A 108 -3.19 26.66 7.68
N ASP A 109 -1.91 26.69 7.27
CA ASP A 109 -1.47 26.68 5.86
C ASP A 109 -1.76 25.34 5.13
N ALA A 110 -1.85 24.23 5.87
CA ALA A 110 -2.05 22.89 5.30
C ALA A 110 -3.43 22.71 4.63
N PRO A 111 -4.57 23.10 5.26
CA PRO A 111 -5.86 23.11 4.58
C PRO A 111 -5.92 24.17 3.46
N GLU A 112 -5.28 25.33 3.60
CA GLU A 112 -5.30 26.36 2.55
C GLU A 112 -4.49 25.97 1.30
N LYS A 113 -3.34 25.30 1.45
CA LYS A 113 -2.60 24.68 0.33
C LYS A 113 -3.36 23.54 -0.31
N SER A 114 -4.14 22.78 0.47
CA SER A 114 -5.05 21.76 -0.06
C SER A 114 -6.17 22.40 -0.91
N ASP A 115 -6.78 23.48 -0.44
CA ASP A 115 -7.80 24.24 -1.18
C ASP A 115 -7.26 24.95 -2.42
N ILE A 116 -6.02 25.43 -2.40
CA ILE A 116 -5.32 25.99 -3.58
C ILE A 116 -5.01 24.88 -4.59
N GLY A 117 -4.72 23.65 -4.14
CA GLY A 117 -4.62 22.46 -4.98
C GLY A 117 -5.96 22.16 -5.68
N THR A 118 -7.05 22.12 -4.93
CA THR A 118 -8.42 21.90 -5.44
C THR A 118 -8.83 23.01 -6.43
N LYS A 119 -8.52 24.28 -6.13
CA LYS A 119 -8.81 25.44 -7.00
C LYS A 119 -7.94 25.45 -8.26
N LYS A 120 -6.66 25.05 -8.18
CA LYS A 120 -5.79 24.90 -9.37
C LYS A 120 -6.29 23.81 -10.31
N SER A 121 -6.80 22.72 -9.76
CA SER A 121 -7.45 21.66 -10.54
C SER A 121 -8.71 22.19 -11.24
N LEU A 122 -9.58 22.91 -10.53
CA LEU A 122 -10.78 23.58 -11.10
C LEU A 122 -10.44 24.57 -12.23
N VAL A 123 -9.35 25.32 -12.10
CA VAL A 123 -8.89 26.25 -13.16
C VAL A 123 -8.25 25.49 -14.33
N ALA A 124 -7.55 24.38 -14.09
CA ALA A 124 -7.04 23.49 -15.15
C ALA A 124 -8.20 22.82 -15.92
N PHE A 125 -9.26 22.38 -15.23
CA PHE A 125 -10.51 21.90 -15.83
C PHE A 125 -11.14 22.96 -16.75
N LYS A 126 -11.32 24.21 -16.27
CA LYS A 126 -11.86 25.32 -17.09
C LYS A 126 -10.99 25.69 -18.30
N LYS A 127 -9.67 25.56 -18.18
CA LYS A 127 -8.73 25.93 -19.26
C LYS A 127 -8.72 24.90 -20.39
N ILE A 128 -9.02 23.64 -20.08
CA ILE A 128 -9.14 22.55 -21.05
C ILE A 128 -10.54 22.59 -21.72
N GLU A 129 -11.58 22.99 -20.98
CA GLU A 129 -12.95 23.24 -21.47
C GLU A 129 -13.03 24.30 -22.60
N VAL A 130 -12.20 25.35 -22.54
CA VAL A 130 -12.15 26.38 -23.61
C VAL A 130 -11.48 25.86 -24.89
N ALA A 131 -10.61 24.86 -24.79
CA ALA A 131 -9.89 24.28 -25.92
C ALA A 131 -10.72 23.22 -26.71
N SER A 132 -11.77 22.66 -26.12
CA SER A 132 -12.58 21.56 -26.71
C SER A 132 -13.65 22.01 -27.71
N LYS A 133 -13.94 23.31 -27.84
CA LYS A 133 -14.99 23.85 -28.72
C LYS A 133 -14.74 23.69 -30.25
N LYS A 134 -13.82 22.81 -30.71
CA LYS A 134 -13.36 22.77 -32.11
C LYS A 134 -13.26 21.39 -32.82
N SER A 135 -13.67 20.25 -32.26
CA SER A 135 -13.50 18.94 -32.95
C SER A 135 -14.60 17.88 -32.67
N PRO A 136 -14.83 16.86 -33.56
CA PRO A 136 -15.97 15.93 -33.48
C PRO A 136 -15.70 14.54 -32.85
N VAL A 137 -16.82 13.82 -32.61
CA VAL A 137 -17.17 12.72 -31.66
C VAL A 137 -16.63 11.30 -32.00
N VAL A 138 -16.32 10.49 -30.97
CA VAL A 138 -16.10 9.02 -31.06
C VAL A 138 -16.93 8.27 -29.99
N THR A 139 -17.61 7.20 -30.39
CA THR A 139 -18.52 6.36 -29.58
C THR A 139 -17.81 5.19 -28.89
N GLU A 140 -18.11 4.94 -27.61
CA GLU A 140 -17.66 3.74 -26.87
C GLU A 140 -18.57 2.53 -27.17
N LYS A 141 -17.93 1.38 -27.39
CA LYS A 141 -18.56 0.09 -27.71
C LYS A 141 -18.90 -0.65 -26.41
N SER A 142 -20.16 -1.08 -26.29
CA SER A 142 -20.69 -1.88 -25.19
C SER A 142 -19.93 -3.20 -24.99
N GLU A 143 -19.46 -3.46 -23.76
CA GLU A 143 -18.88 -4.73 -23.33
C GLU A 143 -19.96 -5.83 -23.33
N ALA A 144 -19.96 -6.64 -24.39
CA ALA A 144 -20.71 -7.88 -24.45
C ALA A 144 -19.81 -9.05 -23.98
N VAL A 145 -20.32 -9.74 -22.96
CA VAL A 145 -19.95 -11.04 -22.37
C VAL A 145 -19.03 -11.93 -23.22
N SER A 146 -17.85 -12.23 -22.67
CA SER A 146 -17.23 -13.56 -22.77
C SER A 146 -16.83 -14.01 -21.36
N LEU A 147 -17.10 -15.28 -21.01
CA LEU A 147 -16.54 -15.94 -19.83
C LEU A 147 -15.02 -16.08 -20.03
N GLY A 148 -14.28 -15.00 -19.83
CA GLY A 148 -12.83 -15.05 -19.67
C GLY A 148 -12.48 -15.56 -18.27
N ASP A 149 -11.36 -16.28 -18.16
CA ASP A 149 -10.77 -16.75 -16.89
C ASP A 149 -10.80 -15.66 -15.80
N ASP A 150 -11.43 -15.95 -14.65
CA ASP A 150 -11.62 -15.02 -13.53
C ASP A 150 -10.31 -14.38 -13.06
N LEU A 151 -9.25 -15.17 -13.00
CA LEU A 151 -7.94 -14.66 -12.60
C LEU A 151 -7.39 -13.69 -13.63
N THR A 152 -7.63 -13.91 -14.92
CA THR A 152 -7.22 -12.97 -15.98
C THR A 152 -7.93 -11.63 -15.86
N TYR A 153 -9.18 -11.62 -15.40
CA TYR A 153 -9.91 -10.37 -15.15
C TYR A 153 -9.41 -9.64 -13.91
N LEU A 154 -9.18 -10.37 -12.81
CA LEU A 154 -8.63 -9.81 -11.56
C LEU A 154 -7.20 -9.25 -11.78
N ASN A 155 -6.42 -9.89 -12.64
CA ASN A 155 -5.04 -9.53 -12.94
C ASN A 155 -4.87 -8.55 -14.11
N ALA A 156 -5.96 -8.03 -14.67
CA ALA A 156 -5.85 -7.00 -15.70
C ALA A 156 -5.26 -5.73 -15.07
N GLU A 157 -3.92 -5.63 -15.06
CA GLU A 157 -3.20 -4.55 -14.40
C GLU A 157 -3.56 -3.19 -14.97
N GLY A 158 -3.72 -2.23 -14.06
CA GLY A 158 -3.89 -0.83 -14.37
C GLY A 158 -2.57 -0.14 -14.67
N PHE A 159 -2.43 0.32 -15.91
CA PHE A 159 -2.00 1.69 -16.26
C PHE A 159 -2.38 1.97 -17.72
N ASP A 160 -2.27 0.96 -18.60
CA ASP A 160 -2.57 1.08 -20.04
C ASP A 160 -4.08 1.14 -20.33
N VAL A 161 -4.89 0.39 -19.57
CA VAL A 161 -6.35 0.52 -19.59
C VAL A 161 -6.79 1.89 -19.04
N TYR A 162 -6.02 2.47 -18.11
CA TYR A 162 -6.36 3.73 -17.43
C TYR A 162 -5.94 4.97 -18.21
N THR A 163 -4.80 5.00 -18.90
CA THR A 163 -4.42 6.13 -19.78
C THR A 163 -5.41 6.27 -20.93
N HIS A 164 -5.87 5.15 -21.50
CA HIS A 164 -6.94 5.13 -22.51
C HIS A 164 -8.31 5.53 -21.94
N LYS A 165 -8.67 5.10 -20.72
CA LYS A 165 -9.93 5.49 -20.04
C LYS A 165 -9.93 6.92 -19.49
N VAL A 166 -8.80 7.47 -19.02
CA VAL A 166 -8.63 8.88 -18.63
C VAL A 166 -8.76 9.77 -19.86
N ALA A 167 -8.11 9.38 -20.95
CA ALA A 167 -8.29 10.02 -22.25
C ALA A 167 -9.76 9.99 -22.70
N ALA A 168 -10.49 8.89 -22.51
CA ALA A 168 -11.90 8.76 -22.88
C ALA A 168 -12.86 9.50 -21.93
N PHE A 169 -12.60 9.51 -20.62
CA PHE A 169 -13.41 10.18 -19.59
C PHE A 169 -13.30 11.69 -19.64
N VAL A 170 -12.07 12.21 -19.80
CA VAL A 170 -11.82 13.65 -20.03
C VAL A 170 -12.41 14.10 -21.37
N ARG A 171 -12.69 13.16 -22.28
CA ARG A 171 -13.38 13.36 -23.56
C ARG A 171 -14.88 13.01 -23.54
N SER A 172 -15.46 12.53 -22.44
CA SER A 172 -16.83 12.02 -22.49
C SER A 172 -17.81 13.18 -22.44
N ASP A 173 -18.36 13.50 -23.60
CA ASP A 173 -19.47 14.45 -23.76
C ASP A 173 -20.67 14.07 -22.88
N ALA A 174 -20.78 12.78 -22.51
CA ALA A 174 -21.80 12.19 -21.66
C ALA A 174 -21.91 12.82 -20.25
N GLU A 175 -20.81 12.95 -19.51
CA GLU A 175 -20.87 13.42 -18.12
C GLU A 175 -21.08 14.94 -18.05
N ALA A 176 -20.52 15.68 -19.02
CA ALA A 176 -20.79 17.09 -19.21
C ALA A 176 -22.26 17.35 -19.58
N LEU A 177 -22.86 16.50 -20.44
CA LEU A 177 -24.30 16.55 -20.75
C LEU A 177 -25.15 16.28 -19.51
N ARG A 178 -24.76 15.31 -18.67
CA ARG A 178 -25.45 14.98 -17.40
C ARG A 178 -25.47 16.16 -16.43
N LEU A 179 -24.37 16.88 -16.27
CA LEU A 179 -24.28 18.06 -15.39
C LEU A 179 -25.13 19.25 -15.89
N GLN A 180 -25.45 19.29 -17.18
CA GLN A 180 -26.30 20.32 -17.78
C GLN A 180 -27.79 19.96 -17.75
N LEU A 181 -28.14 18.70 -17.46
CA LEU A 181 -29.51 18.24 -17.40
C LEU A 181 -30.13 18.56 -16.04
N PRO A 182 -31.32 19.21 -15.98
CA PRO A 182 -31.96 19.52 -14.72
C PRO A 182 -32.31 18.24 -13.94
N GLU A 183 -32.18 18.30 -12.61
CA GLU A 183 -32.67 17.22 -11.75
C GLU A 183 -34.18 17.05 -11.89
N VAL A 184 -34.60 15.82 -12.14
CA VAL A 184 -36.01 15.47 -12.25
C VAL A 184 -36.55 15.20 -10.84
N LYS A 185 -37.39 16.10 -10.33
CA LYS A 185 -38.01 15.95 -9.00
C LYS A 185 -38.94 14.74 -8.97
N GLY A 186 -38.79 13.88 -7.96
CA GLY A 186 -39.63 12.69 -7.74
C GLY A 186 -39.10 11.39 -8.36
N ALA A 187 -38.06 11.48 -9.20
CA ALA A 187 -37.36 10.33 -9.78
C ALA A 187 -36.57 9.51 -8.75
N ASP A 188 -36.24 8.27 -9.12
CA ASP A 188 -35.22 7.48 -8.42
C ASP A 188 -33.83 8.08 -8.64
N SER A 189 -33.44 9.06 -7.82
CA SER A 189 -32.16 9.78 -7.96
C SER A 189 -30.91 8.91 -7.82
N PHE A 190 -31.05 7.71 -7.26
CA PHE A 190 -29.99 6.69 -7.13
C PHE A 190 -29.93 5.73 -8.34
N VAL A 191 -30.84 5.87 -9.30
CA VAL A 191 -30.90 5.09 -10.54
C VAL A 191 -30.45 5.95 -11.72
N GLU A 192 -29.46 5.44 -12.44
CA GLU A 192 -28.98 6.00 -13.69
C GLU A 192 -29.72 5.38 -14.88
N VAL A 193 -30.18 6.24 -15.79
CA VAL A 193 -30.62 5.85 -17.13
C VAL A 193 -29.47 6.12 -18.11
N PRO A 194 -29.14 5.20 -19.03
CA PRO A 194 -28.17 5.44 -20.09
C PRO A 194 -28.54 6.68 -20.91
N LEU A 195 -27.53 7.48 -21.27
CA LEU A 195 -27.77 8.65 -22.11
C LEU A 195 -28.18 8.21 -23.53
N PRO A 196 -29.11 8.94 -24.18
CA PRO A 196 -29.49 8.63 -25.54
C PRO A 196 -28.31 8.92 -26.49
N GLN A 197 -28.22 8.16 -27.57
CA GLN A 197 -27.32 8.51 -28.67
C GLN A 197 -27.86 9.75 -29.38
N LEU A 198 -27.04 10.80 -29.46
CA LEU A 198 -27.40 12.05 -30.14
C LEU A 198 -26.93 12.00 -31.60
N ALA A 199 -27.78 12.44 -32.52
CA ALA A 199 -27.47 12.54 -33.93
C ALA A 199 -26.71 13.84 -34.20
N ALA A 200 -25.53 13.74 -34.83
CA ALA A 200 -24.76 14.91 -35.22
C ALA A 200 -25.53 15.75 -36.26
N GLY A 201 -25.82 17.01 -35.94
CA GLY A 201 -26.44 17.98 -36.86
C GLY A 201 -27.98 18.04 -36.87
N ASP A 202 -28.68 17.21 -36.08
CA ASP A 202 -30.15 17.24 -35.99
C ASP A 202 -30.62 17.71 -34.60
N SER A 203 -30.88 19.02 -34.47
CA SER A 203 -31.34 19.62 -33.22
C SER A 203 -32.72 19.12 -32.78
N THR A 204 -33.57 18.71 -33.73
CA THR A 204 -34.94 18.27 -33.44
C THR A 204 -34.92 16.85 -32.90
N ALA A 205 -34.19 15.94 -33.55
CA ALA A 205 -33.96 14.58 -33.05
C ALA A 205 -33.27 14.60 -31.68
N ASN A 206 -32.26 15.46 -31.49
CA ASN A 206 -31.57 15.58 -30.21
C ASN A 206 -32.48 16.12 -29.10
N SER A 207 -33.34 17.09 -29.40
CA SER A 207 -34.31 17.61 -28.42
C SER A 207 -35.37 16.57 -28.05
N ALA A 208 -35.84 15.77 -29.02
CA ALA A 208 -36.78 14.68 -28.79
C ALA A 208 -36.14 13.56 -27.94
N ALA A 209 -34.91 13.17 -28.25
CA ALA A 209 -34.15 12.18 -27.49
C ALA A 209 -33.91 12.64 -26.04
N LEU A 210 -33.62 13.92 -25.82
CA LEU A 210 -33.41 14.48 -24.48
C LEU A 210 -34.70 14.51 -23.65
N ARG A 211 -35.85 14.81 -24.27
CA ARG A 211 -37.16 14.73 -23.61
C ARG A 211 -37.51 13.30 -23.23
N ALA A 212 -37.35 12.36 -24.16
CA ALA A 212 -37.58 10.94 -23.89
C ALA A 212 -36.69 10.43 -22.74
N TYR A 213 -35.43 10.85 -22.69
CA TYR A 213 -34.54 10.58 -21.57
C TYR A 213 -35.04 11.17 -20.24
N GLN A 214 -35.54 12.41 -20.23
CA GLN A 214 -36.10 13.04 -19.03
C GLN A 214 -37.35 12.33 -18.54
N ASP A 215 -38.24 11.96 -19.48
CA ASP A 215 -39.46 11.21 -19.19
C ASP A 215 -39.13 9.84 -18.59
N GLU A 216 -38.16 9.12 -19.18
CA GLU A 216 -37.69 7.85 -18.64
C GLU A 216 -37.08 8.04 -17.26
N LYS A 217 -36.20 9.02 -17.07
CA LYS A 217 -35.59 9.32 -15.77
C LYS A 217 -36.65 9.67 -14.70
N ALA A 218 -37.79 10.23 -15.07
CA ALA A 218 -38.90 10.53 -14.16
C ALA A 218 -39.64 9.29 -13.64
N ILE A 219 -39.50 8.12 -14.30
CA ILE A 219 -40.23 6.90 -13.95
C ILE A 219 -39.79 6.38 -12.59
N SER A 220 -40.76 6.21 -11.69
CA SER A 220 -40.62 5.51 -10.41
C SER A 220 -41.19 4.09 -10.55
N ASP A 221 -40.34 3.07 -10.49
CA ASP A 221 -40.76 1.67 -10.65
C ASP A 221 -41.46 1.16 -9.38
N ALA A 222 -42.77 0.93 -9.48
CA ALA A 222 -43.59 0.45 -8.37
C ALA A 222 -43.14 -0.91 -7.81
N ARG A 223 -42.46 -1.74 -8.62
CA ARG A 223 -41.95 -3.06 -8.18
C ARG A 223 -40.88 -2.90 -7.09
N LEU A 224 -40.16 -1.78 -7.05
CA LEU A 224 -39.16 -1.51 -6.01
C LEU A 224 -39.79 -1.24 -4.63
N GLN A 225 -41.11 -1.12 -4.53
CA GLN A 225 -41.83 -1.06 -3.24
C GLN A 225 -42.01 -2.43 -2.57
N LYS A 226 -41.71 -3.53 -3.29
CA LYS A 226 -41.72 -4.87 -2.69
C LYS A 226 -40.81 -4.90 -1.46
N ARG A 227 -41.34 -5.45 -0.37
CA ARG A 227 -40.66 -5.53 0.91
C ARG A 227 -39.73 -6.75 0.93
N VAL A 228 -38.53 -6.57 1.45
CA VAL A 228 -37.51 -7.61 1.61
C VAL A 228 -37.07 -7.70 3.06
N THR A 229 -36.76 -8.91 3.50
CA THR A 229 -36.12 -9.18 4.79
C THR A 229 -34.85 -9.96 4.55
N LEU A 230 -33.71 -9.37 4.89
CA LEU A 230 -32.39 -9.93 4.60
C LEU A 230 -31.65 -10.22 5.90
N ALA A 231 -31.01 -11.39 5.94
CA ALA A 231 -30.04 -11.78 6.95
C ALA A 231 -28.86 -12.43 6.23
N LYS A 232 -28.00 -11.59 5.63
CA LYS A 232 -26.92 -12.01 4.75
C LYS A 232 -25.59 -11.54 5.32
N LYS A 233 -24.71 -12.50 5.56
CA LYS A 233 -23.45 -12.34 6.28
C LYS A 233 -22.29 -12.65 5.33
N ALA A 234 -21.36 -11.71 5.16
CA ALA A 234 -20.15 -11.90 4.35
C ALA A 234 -20.40 -12.42 2.92
N VAL A 235 -21.50 -11.99 2.28
CA VAL A 235 -21.87 -12.46 0.94
C VAL A 235 -21.33 -11.52 -0.14
N SER A 236 -21.12 -12.04 -1.34
CA SER A 236 -20.82 -11.23 -2.53
C SER A 236 -22.08 -10.47 -3.00
N PHE A 237 -21.92 -9.36 -3.73
CA PHE A 237 -23.06 -8.71 -4.38
C PHE A 237 -23.74 -9.64 -5.39
N GLY A 238 -22.99 -10.48 -6.12
CA GLY A 238 -23.57 -11.47 -7.03
C GLY A 238 -24.59 -12.36 -6.31
N GLU A 239 -24.19 -12.99 -5.21
CA GLU A 239 -25.07 -13.85 -4.40
C GLU A 239 -26.25 -13.10 -3.78
N LEU A 240 -26.01 -11.88 -3.28
CA LEU A 240 -27.06 -11.05 -2.69
C LEU A 240 -28.14 -10.72 -3.72
N LEU A 241 -27.73 -10.26 -4.90
CA LEU A 241 -28.65 -9.84 -5.95
C LEU A 241 -29.38 -11.03 -6.57
N ASP A 242 -28.74 -12.19 -6.68
CA ASP A 242 -29.40 -13.43 -7.07
C ASP A 242 -30.50 -13.84 -6.06
N ALA A 243 -30.25 -13.67 -4.76
CA ALA A 243 -31.25 -13.94 -3.74
C ALA A 243 -32.45 -12.96 -3.84
N ILE A 244 -32.17 -11.67 -4.01
CA ILE A 244 -33.20 -10.63 -4.19
C ILE A 244 -34.00 -10.86 -5.48
N ALA A 245 -33.34 -11.23 -6.57
CA ALA A 245 -34.00 -11.54 -7.84
C ALA A 245 -34.98 -12.70 -7.69
N LYS A 246 -34.57 -13.77 -6.99
CA LYS A 246 -35.43 -14.94 -6.72
C LYS A 246 -36.64 -14.60 -5.84
N GLU A 247 -36.45 -13.77 -4.81
CA GLU A 247 -37.52 -13.38 -3.89
C GLU A 247 -38.52 -12.40 -4.51
N THR A 248 -38.02 -11.42 -5.27
CA THR A 248 -38.84 -10.32 -5.79
C THR A 248 -39.32 -10.51 -7.23
N GLY A 249 -38.69 -11.41 -7.99
CA GLY A 249 -38.91 -11.58 -9.43
C GLY A 249 -38.41 -10.41 -10.28
N ILE A 250 -37.65 -9.48 -9.71
CA ILE A 250 -37.10 -8.32 -10.41
C ILE A 250 -35.73 -8.71 -10.99
N SER A 251 -35.51 -8.42 -12.27
CA SER A 251 -34.21 -8.63 -12.91
C SER A 251 -33.19 -7.64 -12.36
N ILE A 252 -32.36 -8.09 -11.43
CA ILE A 252 -31.32 -7.32 -10.76
C ILE A 252 -30.01 -8.11 -10.76
N SER A 253 -28.89 -7.45 -11.07
CA SER A 253 -27.58 -8.09 -11.18
C SER A 253 -26.44 -7.13 -10.90
N ALA A 254 -25.22 -7.63 -10.69
CA ALA A 254 -24.00 -6.84 -10.58
C ALA A 254 -23.14 -6.98 -11.85
N THR A 255 -22.43 -5.91 -12.22
CA THR A 255 -21.31 -6.03 -13.17
C THR A 255 -20.16 -6.81 -12.54
N ARG A 256 -19.32 -7.43 -13.38
CA ARG A 256 -18.14 -8.18 -12.92
C ARG A 256 -17.22 -7.37 -12.00
N SER A 257 -17.15 -6.05 -12.18
CA SER A 257 -16.30 -5.14 -11.39
C SER A 257 -16.69 -5.01 -9.92
N VAL A 258 -17.94 -5.35 -9.57
CA VAL A 258 -18.46 -5.24 -8.20
C VAL A 258 -19.18 -6.50 -7.72
N ALA A 259 -19.31 -7.51 -8.58
CA ALA A 259 -20.02 -8.75 -8.26
C ALA A 259 -19.38 -9.50 -7.09
N ASP A 260 -18.05 -9.49 -7.03
CA ASP A 260 -17.25 -10.17 -5.99
C ASP A 260 -16.97 -9.29 -4.76
N ASP A 261 -17.36 -8.00 -4.79
CA ASP A 261 -17.30 -7.17 -3.59
C ASP A 261 -18.25 -7.73 -2.53
N LYS A 262 -17.79 -7.81 -1.28
CA LYS A 262 -18.50 -8.47 -0.20
C LYS A 262 -19.11 -7.47 0.78
N LEU A 263 -20.28 -7.82 1.29
CA LEU A 263 -21.00 -7.03 2.28
C LEU A 263 -21.71 -7.90 3.31
N THR A 264 -22.11 -7.24 4.40
CA THR A 264 -23.02 -7.78 5.39
C THR A 264 -24.25 -6.89 5.47
N VAL A 265 -25.43 -7.48 5.36
CA VAL A 265 -26.71 -6.77 5.42
C VAL A 265 -27.73 -7.54 6.26
N PHE A 266 -28.31 -6.83 7.23
CA PHE A 266 -29.41 -7.32 8.04
C PHE A 266 -30.51 -6.26 8.05
N CYS A 267 -31.69 -6.60 7.52
CA CYS A 267 -32.83 -5.70 7.56
C CYS A 267 -34.16 -6.44 7.58
N LYS A 268 -35.18 -5.81 8.15
CA LYS A 268 -36.52 -6.40 8.25
C LYS A 268 -37.57 -5.52 7.60
N ASP A 269 -38.38 -6.12 6.71
CA ASP A 269 -39.55 -5.50 6.09
C ASP A 269 -39.26 -4.13 5.43
N LYS A 270 -38.16 -4.05 4.67
CA LYS A 270 -37.73 -2.82 4.00
C LYS A 270 -38.13 -2.82 2.52
N PRO A 271 -38.58 -1.69 1.96
CA PRO A 271 -38.76 -1.59 0.51
C PRO A 271 -37.44 -1.84 -0.19
N LEU A 272 -37.43 -2.62 -1.28
CA LEU A 272 -36.23 -2.87 -2.08
C LEU A 272 -35.59 -1.54 -2.55
N ARG A 273 -36.41 -0.54 -2.87
CA ARG A 273 -36.00 0.84 -3.19
C ARG A 273 -35.09 1.45 -2.11
N GLU A 274 -35.39 1.22 -0.85
CA GLU A 274 -34.60 1.73 0.28
C GLU A 274 -33.26 1.03 0.36
N LEU A 275 -33.24 -0.30 0.23
CA LEU A 275 -32.00 -1.08 0.21
C LEU A 275 -31.09 -0.66 -0.95
N MET A 276 -31.64 -0.53 -2.16
CA MET A 276 -30.87 -0.08 -3.33
C MET A 276 -30.24 1.30 -3.11
N ARG A 277 -30.99 2.23 -2.51
CA ARG A 277 -30.48 3.55 -2.13
C ARG A 277 -29.35 3.46 -1.11
N GLN A 278 -29.49 2.60 -0.08
CA GLN A 278 -28.44 2.37 0.91
C GLN A 278 -27.17 1.80 0.28
N VAL A 279 -27.29 0.86 -0.66
CA VAL A 279 -26.13 0.35 -1.43
C VAL A 279 -25.42 1.49 -2.17
N THR A 280 -26.16 2.37 -2.84
CA THR A 280 -25.56 3.53 -3.53
C THR A 280 -24.88 4.49 -2.58
N GLN A 281 -25.51 4.82 -1.46
CA GLN A 281 -24.95 5.76 -0.47
C GLN A 281 -23.72 5.17 0.23
N HIS A 282 -23.74 3.88 0.55
CA HIS A 282 -22.68 3.23 1.31
C HIS A 282 -21.44 2.94 0.47
N PHE A 283 -21.62 2.39 -0.73
CA PHE A 283 -20.52 1.93 -1.59
C PHE A 283 -20.13 2.96 -2.66
N GLY A 284 -21.01 3.95 -2.92
CA GLY A 284 -20.85 4.86 -4.05
C GLY A 284 -21.09 4.21 -5.42
N PHE A 285 -21.68 3.01 -5.44
CA PHE A 285 -22.06 2.32 -6.68
C PHE A 285 -23.38 2.87 -7.20
N VAL A 286 -23.61 2.71 -8.51
CA VAL A 286 -24.81 3.22 -9.18
C VAL A 286 -25.61 2.09 -9.78
N TRP A 287 -26.93 2.22 -9.72
CA TRP A 287 -27.86 1.31 -10.38
C TRP A 287 -28.13 1.81 -11.77
N GLU A 288 -27.70 1.09 -12.79
CA GLU A 288 -28.13 1.36 -14.16
C GLU A 288 -29.44 0.65 -14.44
N ARG A 289 -30.43 1.38 -14.95
CA ARG A 289 -31.72 0.82 -15.39
C ARG A 289 -31.78 0.79 -16.91
N THR A 290 -32.24 -0.34 -17.45
CA THR A 290 -32.48 -0.55 -18.89
C THR A 290 -33.79 -1.30 -19.10
N GLY A 291 -34.26 -1.34 -20.35
CA GLY A 291 -35.55 -1.95 -20.71
C GLY A 291 -36.71 -0.95 -20.62
N ALA A 292 -37.93 -1.44 -20.81
CA ALA A 292 -39.15 -0.63 -20.76
C ALA A 292 -40.06 -1.13 -19.64
N GLU A 293 -41.00 -0.30 -19.19
CA GLU A 293 -42.03 -0.72 -18.23
C GLU A 293 -42.89 -1.85 -18.83
N PRO A 294 -43.22 -2.92 -18.08
CA PRO A 294 -42.87 -3.23 -16.68
C PRO A 294 -41.63 -4.12 -16.52
N GLU A 295 -40.82 -4.30 -17.56
CA GLU A 295 -39.69 -5.24 -17.65
C GLU A 295 -38.32 -4.60 -17.37
N PHE A 296 -38.26 -3.54 -16.55
CA PHE A 296 -36.96 -2.91 -16.26
C PHE A 296 -35.97 -3.90 -15.63
N VAL A 297 -34.73 -3.79 -16.09
CA VAL A 297 -33.56 -4.54 -15.60
C VAL A 297 -32.61 -3.57 -14.91
N TYR A 298 -32.17 -3.94 -13.71
CA TYR A 298 -31.25 -3.17 -12.88
C TYR A 298 -29.88 -3.83 -12.84
N ARG A 299 -28.82 -3.04 -13.05
CA ARG A 299 -27.44 -3.51 -12.99
C ARG A 299 -26.61 -2.59 -12.08
N LEU A 300 -26.03 -3.16 -11.02
CA LEU A 300 -25.11 -2.46 -10.13
C LEU A 300 -23.73 -2.35 -10.77
N LYS A 301 -23.19 -1.14 -10.82
CA LYS A 301 -21.85 -0.88 -11.35
C LYS A 301 -21.11 0.16 -10.51
N GLN A 302 -19.79 0.06 -10.48
CA GLN A 302 -18.96 1.16 -10.00
C GLN A 302 -18.82 2.19 -11.13
N PRO A 303 -19.22 3.46 -10.91
CA PRO A 303 -19.01 4.48 -11.93
C PRO A 303 -17.52 4.82 -12.06
N LEU A 304 -17.08 5.20 -13.26
CA LEU A 304 -15.67 5.53 -13.54
C LEU A 304 -15.15 6.67 -12.64
N ARG A 305 -16.01 7.63 -12.30
CA ARG A 305 -15.71 8.68 -11.32
C ARG A 305 -15.25 8.12 -9.96
N ASN A 306 -15.91 7.07 -9.47
CA ASN A 306 -15.55 6.46 -8.20
C ASN A 306 -14.27 5.64 -8.28
N GLN A 307 -13.98 5.03 -9.45
CA GLN A 307 -12.68 4.38 -9.67
C GLN A 307 -11.53 5.40 -9.56
N PHE A 308 -11.71 6.59 -10.14
CA PHE A 308 -10.73 7.68 -10.00
C PHE A 308 -10.62 8.21 -8.58
N LEU A 309 -11.74 8.36 -7.87
CA LEU A 309 -11.73 8.78 -6.47
C LEU A 309 -10.95 7.78 -5.61
N GLU A 310 -11.19 6.48 -5.79
CA GLU A 310 -10.44 5.44 -5.07
C GLU A 310 -8.94 5.48 -5.39
N GLU A 311 -8.57 5.75 -6.64
CA GLU A 311 -7.17 5.89 -7.03
C GLU A 311 -6.51 7.14 -6.43
N GLU A 312 -7.22 8.27 -6.39
CA GLU A 312 -6.74 9.47 -5.71
C GLU A 312 -6.57 9.23 -4.21
N LEU A 313 -7.53 8.53 -3.58
CA LEU A 313 -7.44 8.12 -2.19
C LEU A 313 -6.22 7.22 -1.95
N ARG A 314 -5.95 6.22 -2.81
CA ARG A 314 -4.74 5.39 -2.73
C ARG A 314 -3.46 6.20 -2.82
N ASN A 315 -3.38 7.12 -3.78
CA ASN A 315 -2.19 7.96 -3.96
C ASN A 315 -1.97 8.89 -2.76
N LYS A 316 -3.04 9.49 -2.24
CA LYS A 316 -2.99 10.28 -1.01
C LYS A 316 -2.53 9.43 0.17
N ASP A 317 -3.11 8.25 0.33
CA ASP A 317 -2.85 7.33 1.42
C ASP A 317 -1.39 6.86 1.45
N LYS A 318 -0.84 6.50 0.28
CA LYS A 318 0.58 6.19 0.11
C LYS A 318 1.48 7.36 0.53
N ASN A 319 1.14 8.58 0.11
CA ASN A 319 1.91 9.77 0.50
C ASN A 319 1.82 10.03 2.01
N GLU A 320 0.66 9.84 2.63
CA GLU A 320 0.48 9.97 4.07
C GLU A 320 1.28 8.92 4.85
N ALA A 321 1.36 7.69 4.36
CA ALA A 321 2.20 6.65 4.93
C ALA A 321 3.71 6.99 4.83
N LEU A 322 4.17 7.54 3.71
CA LEU A 322 5.55 8.01 3.56
C LEU A 322 5.86 9.18 4.52
N LEU A 323 4.96 10.14 4.65
CA LEU A 323 5.12 11.23 5.62
C LEU A 323 5.11 10.72 7.08
N ALA A 324 4.34 9.67 7.37
CA ALA A 324 4.35 9.03 8.68
C ALA A 324 5.68 8.29 8.93
N LEU A 325 6.22 7.62 7.90
CA LEU A 325 7.53 6.97 7.96
C LEU A 325 8.64 7.99 8.26
N ASP A 326 8.62 9.13 7.57
CA ASP A 326 9.57 10.21 7.82
C ASP A 326 9.51 10.68 9.28
N ARG A 327 8.31 10.85 9.85
CA ARG A 327 8.16 11.22 11.28
C ARG A 327 8.73 10.17 12.22
N GLU A 328 8.52 8.89 11.94
CA GLU A 328 9.10 7.81 12.73
C GLU A 328 10.64 7.84 12.66
N LEU A 329 11.21 8.03 11.47
CA LEU A 329 12.66 8.14 11.27
C LEU A 329 13.26 9.38 11.93
N GLU A 330 12.60 10.54 11.83
CA GLU A 330 12.99 11.75 12.57
C GLU A 330 13.05 11.49 14.08
N SER A 331 12.09 10.71 14.59
CA SER A 331 12.05 10.38 16.01
C SER A 331 13.17 9.41 16.46
N LEU A 332 13.79 8.70 15.52
CA LEU A 332 14.97 7.85 15.78
C LEU A 332 16.28 8.65 15.83
N LYS A 333 16.33 9.86 15.24
CA LYS A 333 17.56 10.66 15.16
C LYS A 333 18.21 10.93 16.52
N LYS A 334 17.43 11.05 17.59
CA LYS A 334 17.98 11.23 18.94
C LYS A 334 18.84 10.05 19.42
N TYR A 335 18.63 8.86 18.89
CA TYR A 335 19.41 7.67 19.21
C TYR A 335 20.60 7.46 18.28
N PHE A 336 20.67 8.17 17.15
CA PHE A 336 21.78 8.09 16.20
C PHE A 336 23.08 8.65 16.75
N ALA A 337 23.16 9.17 17.97
CA ALA A 337 24.44 9.50 18.59
C ALA A 337 25.01 8.32 19.40
N LEU A 338 24.16 7.38 19.83
CA LEU A 338 24.55 6.31 20.74
C LEU A 338 25.39 5.24 20.02
N SER A 339 26.37 4.70 20.73
CA SER A 339 26.97 3.41 20.37
C SER A 339 25.98 2.27 20.64
N PRO A 340 26.16 1.08 20.03
CA PRO A 340 25.31 -0.07 20.34
C PRO A 340 25.24 -0.32 21.85
N GLU A 341 26.40 -0.34 22.53
CA GLU A 341 26.45 -0.58 23.97
C GLU A 341 25.70 0.48 24.79
N GLN A 342 25.86 1.76 24.47
CA GLN A 342 25.13 2.83 25.16
C GLN A 342 23.62 2.70 25.00
N ALA A 343 23.15 2.31 23.81
CA ALA A 343 21.72 2.07 23.57
C ALA A 343 21.20 0.89 24.38
N ARG A 344 21.99 -0.19 24.54
CA ARG A 344 21.64 -1.36 25.36
C ARG A 344 21.47 -0.99 26.82
N VAL A 345 22.45 -0.28 27.39
CA VAL A 345 22.41 0.18 28.78
C VAL A 345 21.20 1.10 29.01
N ALA A 346 20.95 2.03 28.08
CA ALA A 346 19.78 2.89 28.17
C ALA A 346 18.45 2.10 28.12
N ALA A 347 18.38 1.04 27.30
CA ALA A 347 17.19 0.19 27.16
C ALA A 347 16.79 -0.53 28.46
N GLU A 348 17.75 -0.83 29.35
CA GLU A 348 17.47 -1.50 30.63
C GLU A 348 16.55 -0.68 31.55
N SER A 349 16.66 0.64 31.47
CA SER A 349 15.87 1.59 32.26
C SER A 349 14.63 2.14 31.54
N ALA A 350 14.50 1.89 30.24
CA ALA A 350 13.42 2.43 29.41
C ALA A 350 12.15 1.56 29.45
N GLN A 351 11.01 2.12 29.02
CA GLN A 351 9.73 1.41 28.91
C GLN A 351 9.00 1.74 27.61
N GLY A 352 8.09 0.85 27.20
CA GLY A 352 7.26 1.00 26.00
C GLY A 352 8.07 1.25 24.73
N LYS A 353 7.57 2.12 23.85
CA LYS A 353 8.19 2.42 22.54
C LYS A 353 9.63 2.92 22.64
N GLU A 354 10.00 3.61 23.73
CA GLU A 354 11.39 4.07 23.90
C GLU A 354 12.34 2.90 24.15
N LYS A 355 11.92 1.91 24.93
CA LYS A 355 12.68 0.67 25.11
C LYS A 355 12.86 -0.06 23.80
N ASP A 356 11.79 -0.25 23.04
CA ASP A 356 11.84 -0.97 21.75
C ASP A 356 12.83 -0.31 20.78
N ARG A 357 12.83 1.03 20.72
CA ARG A 357 13.77 1.80 19.89
C ARG A 357 15.21 1.69 20.38
N LEU A 358 15.44 1.72 21.68
CA LEU A 358 16.78 1.56 22.25
C LEU A 358 17.31 0.13 22.09
N GLU A 359 16.46 -0.89 22.22
CA GLU A 359 16.83 -2.29 21.94
C GLU A 359 17.18 -2.47 20.45
N LEU A 360 16.40 -1.88 19.53
CA LEU A 360 16.70 -1.86 18.10
C LEU A 360 18.06 -1.20 17.79
N MET A 361 18.31 -0.04 18.41
CA MET A 361 19.57 0.71 18.28
C MET A 361 20.73 0.06 19.05
N GLY A 362 20.47 -0.88 19.93
CA GLY A 362 21.48 -1.68 20.64
C GLY A 362 21.85 -2.98 19.94
N GLY A 363 21.25 -3.28 18.77
CA GLY A 363 21.39 -4.55 18.07
C GLY A 363 21.42 -4.41 16.55
N ILE A 364 20.63 -5.24 15.86
CA ILE A 364 20.63 -5.36 14.39
C ILE A 364 20.12 -4.12 13.64
N GLY A 365 19.48 -3.16 14.31
CA GLY A 365 19.03 -1.91 13.69
C GLY A 365 20.12 -0.83 13.58
N TRP A 366 21.18 -0.91 14.38
CA TRP A 366 22.13 0.19 14.55
C TRP A 366 22.86 0.61 13.27
N GLY A 367 23.50 -0.35 12.58
CA GLY A 367 24.30 -0.08 11.38
C GLY A 367 23.47 0.50 10.23
N PRO A 368 22.37 -0.18 9.84
CA PRO A 368 21.45 0.33 8.80
C PRO A 368 20.82 1.68 9.14
N ALA A 369 20.55 1.98 10.42
CA ALA A 369 20.04 3.30 10.80
C ALA A 369 21.03 4.44 10.48
N ARG A 370 22.32 4.19 10.74
CA ARG A 370 23.40 5.12 10.40
C ARG A 370 23.62 5.22 8.90
N LEU A 371 23.52 4.11 8.17
CA LEU A 371 23.54 4.11 6.71
C LEU A 371 22.41 4.98 6.16
N TYR A 372 21.18 4.77 6.63
CA TYR A 372 20.02 5.53 6.18
C TYR A 372 20.21 7.03 6.39
N ALA A 373 20.72 7.43 7.56
CA ALA A 373 20.99 8.84 7.88
C ALA A 373 22.06 9.49 6.98
N GLY A 374 22.90 8.68 6.32
CA GLY A 374 23.99 9.13 5.45
C GLY A 374 23.76 8.85 3.96
N LEU A 375 22.56 8.43 3.53
CA LEU A 375 22.29 8.14 2.12
C LEU A 375 22.41 9.40 1.26
N GLU A 376 23.11 9.27 0.13
CA GLU A 376 23.16 10.29 -0.92
C GLU A 376 21.82 10.39 -1.67
N ALA A 377 21.64 11.47 -2.45
CA ALA A 377 20.38 11.72 -3.16
C ALA A 377 20.02 10.58 -4.14
N ASP A 378 21.00 10.04 -4.86
CA ASP A 378 20.79 8.93 -5.80
C ASP A 378 20.38 7.64 -5.08
N ASP A 379 20.88 7.44 -3.87
CA ASP A 379 20.56 6.28 -3.04
C ASP A 379 19.18 6.38 -2.42
N GLN A 380 18.82 7.57 -1.95
CA GLN A 380 17.45 7.84 -1.51
C GLN A 380 16.47 7.63 -2.66
N ALA A 381 16.79 8.09 -3.87
CA ALA A 381 15.96 7.89 -5.05
C ALA A 381 15.87 6.40 -5.44
N ALA A 382 16.98 5.66 -5.38
CA ALA A 382 16.99 4.22 -5.65
C ALA A 382 16.12 3.45 -4.64
N LEU A 383 16.24 3.78 -3.36
CA LEU A 383 15.45 3.17 -2.28
C LEU A 383 13.95 3.50 -2.43
N GLN A 384 13.61 4.75 -2.75
CA GLN A 384 12.23 5.17 -3.04
C GLN A 384 11.66 4.49 -4.30
N ALA A 385 12.51 4.17 -5.27
CA ALA A 385 12.15 3.39 -6.46
C ALA A 385 12.04 1.87 -6.18
N GLY A 386 12.14 1.44 -4.91
CA GLY A 386 12.01 0.04 -4.50
C GLY A 386 13.28 -0.78 -4.69
N LYS A 387 14.44 -0.17 -4.96
CA LYS A 387 15.72 -0.89 -5.04
C LYS A 387 16.26 -1.17 -3.65
N ASN A 388 16.72 -2.40 -3.44
CA ASN A 388 17.47 -2.76 -2.26
C ASN A 388 18.88 -2.16 -2.33
N LEU A 389 19.32 -1.52 -1.26
CA LEU A 389 20.68 -0.98 -1.15
C LEU A 389 21.52 -1.93 -0.31
N PHE A 390 22.45 -2.65 -0.95
CA PHE A 390 23.32 -3.63 -0.30
C PHE A 390 24.73 -3.08 -0.07
N TYR A 391 25.25 -3.24 1.14
CA TYR A 391 26.57 -2.77 1.58
C TYR A 391 27.39 -3.92 2.18
N GLY A 392 28.65 -4.05 1.78
CA GLY A 392 29.56 -5.10 2.24
C GLY A 392 30.43 -5.66 1.11
N PRO A 393 31.06 -6.85 1.29
CA PRO A 393 32.05 -7.39 0.36
C PRO A 393 31.56 -7.61 -1.08
N GLN A 394 30.27 -7.88 -1.27
CA GLN A 394 29.62 -8.11 -2.58
C GLN A 394 28.75 -6.92 -3.01
N GLY A 395 28.90 -5.78 -2.33
CA GLY A 395 28.05 -4.62 -2.50
C GLY A 395 28.83 -3.33 -2.49
N ARG A 396 28.14 -2.28 -2.07
CA ARG A 396 28.74 -0.96 -1.87
C ARG A 396 29.68 -0.96 -0.68
N GLU A 397 30.68 -0.10 -0.73
CA GLU A 397 31.62 0.06 0.38
C GLU A 397 30.90 0.58 1.62
N ILE A 398 31.18 -0.03 2.78
CA ILE A 398 30.64 0.43 4.06
C ILE A 398 31.41 1.69 4.48
N PRO A 399 30.74 2.80 4.84
CA PRO A 399 31.42 4.01 5.30
C PRO A 399 32.42 3.77 6.43
N LYS A 400 33.55 4.49 6.38
CA LYS A 400 34.65 4.35 7.36
C LYS A 400 34.15 4.56 8.79
N GLY A 401 34.54 3.65 9.70
CA GLY A 401 34.15 3.67 11.12
C GLY A 401 32.79 3.04 11.43
N LEU A 402 32.00 2.66 10.41
CA LEU A 402 30.71 2.00 10.64
C LEU A 402 30.85 0.48 10.78
N ALA A 403 31.76 -0.15 10.03
CA ALA A 403 31.92 -1.59 9.98
C ALA A 403 32.15 -2.25 11.35
N GLU A 404 33.06 -1.70 12.17
CA GLU A 404 33.40 -2.24 13.49
C GLU A 404 32.21 -2.19 14.47
N ASN A 405 31.50 -1.07 14.51
CA ASN A 405 30.35 -0.93 15.40
C ASN A 405 29.15 -1.76 14.92
N THR A 406 28.98 -1.94 13.62
CA THR A 406 27.96 -2.84 13.06
C THR A 406 28.25 -4.30 13.42
N ILE A 407 29.51 -4.77 13.30
CA ILE A 407 29.82 -6.15 13.68
C ILE A 407 29.67 -6.36 15.20
N ASN A 408 30.04 -5.36 16.00
CA ASN A 408 29.89 -5.40 17.46
C ASN A 408 28.41 -5.38 17.89
N SER A 409 27.51 -4.73 17.14
CA SER A 409 26.08 -4.71 17.45
C SER A 409 25.42 -6.09 17.30
N LEU A 410 26.08 -7.04 16.62
CA LEU A 410 25.62 -8.43 16.51
C LEU A 410 25.94 -9.29 17.75
N THR A 411 26.64 -8.75 18.75
CA THR A 411 26.93 -9.46 20.00
C THR A 411 25.63 -9.87 20.71
N GLY A 412 25.47 -11.17 20.97
CA GLY A 412 24.24 -11.75 21.54
C GLY A 412 23.09 -11.95 20.53
N HIS A 413 23.30 -11.59 19.27
CA HIS A 413 22.34 -11.82 18.18
C HIS A 413 22.83 -12.90 17.22
N ALA A 414 24.14 -13.00 17.02
CA ALA A 414 24.74 -13.86 16.02
C ALA A 414 25.88 -14.71 16.58
N TYR A 415 26.01 -15.93 16.06
CA TYR A 415 27.05 -16.89 16.44
C TYR A 415 27.58 -17.66 15.23
N ILE A 416 28.88 -17.93 15.26
CA ILE A 416 29.61 -18.77 14.31
C ILE A 416 30.11 -20.00 15.05
N PHE A 417 29.78 -21.19 14.54
CA PHE A 417 30.16 -22.47 15.13
C PHE A 417 31.37 -23.07 14.42
N SER A 418 32.11 -23.93 15.12
CA SER A 418 33.31 -24.59 14.59
C SER A 418 33.06 -25.51 13.40
N ASP A 419 31.82 -25.97 13.20
CA ASP A 419 31.37 -26.75 12.04
C ASP A 419 30.98 -25.87 10.83
N GLY A 420 31.16 -24.55 10.94
CA GLY A 420 30.79 -23.57 9.92
C GLY A 420 29.29 -23.32 9.82
N ALA A 421 28.49 -23.70 10.83
CA ALA A 421 27.12 -23.23 10.96
C ALA A 421 27.11 -21.76 11.40
N LEU A 422 26.16 -20.99 10.86
CA LEU A 422 25.99 -19.57 11.14
C LEU A 422 24.57 -19.35 11.67
N THR A 423 24.41 -18.59 12.76
CA THR A 423 23.10 -18.20 13.28
C THR A 423 23.02 -16.70 13.49
N ILE A 424 21.84 -16.13 13.27
CA ILE A 424 21.52 -14.74 13.58
C ILE A 424 20.03 -14.61 13.89
N ASN A 425 19.72 -13.97 15.02
CA ASN A 425 18.37 -13.74 15.50
C ASN A 425 18.08 -12.24 15.62
N SER A 426 16.83 -11.87 15.34
CA SER A 426 16.37 -10.48 15.49
C SER A 426 16.32 -10.05 16.96
N GLN A 427 15.98 -10.98 17.85
CA GLN A 427 16.04 -10.79 19.30
C GLN A 427 17.37 -11.25 19.87
N ARG A 428 17.85 -10.53 20.89
CA ARG A 428 19.07 -10.89 21.62
C ARG A 428 18.82 -11.99 22.63
N THR A 429 19.78 -12.90 22.77
CA THR A 429 19.94 -13.77 23.95
C THR A 429 20.24 -12.93 25.20
N LYS A 430 19.28 -12.84 26.13
CA LYS A 430 19.42 -11.98 27.32
C LYS A 430 20.27 -12.64 28.42
N ASN A 431 20.23 -13.96 28.55
CA ASN A 431 21.01 -14.69 29.55
C ASN A 431 22.15 -15.47 28.90
N LYS A 432 23.29 -15.51 29.59
CA LYS A 432 24.46 -16.28 29.18
C LYS A 432 24.20 -17.79 29.08
N SER A 433 23.22 -18.30 29.84
CA SER A 433 22.75 -19.69 29.76
C SER A 433 22.03 -20.03 28.45
N ASP A 434 21.48 -19.00 27.79
CA ASP A 434 20.65 -19.13 26.59
C ASP A 434 21.50 -18.94 25.32
N GLU A 435 22.78 -18.56 25.48
CA GLU A 435 23.73 -18.53 24.37
C GLU A 435 24.04 -19.94 23.89
N PRO A 436 24.04 -20.18 22.58
CA PRO A 436 24.31 -21.50 22.06
C PRO A 436 25.75 -21.92 22.37
N LYS A 437 25.89 -23.06 23.07
CA LYS A 437 27.19 -23.60 23.48
C LYS A 437 28.08 -23.84 22.26
N GLY A 438 29.32 -23.34 22.32
CA GLY A 438 30.33 -23.52 21.27
C GLY A 438 30.27 -22.50 20.13
N GLY A 439 29.30 -21.58 20.14
CA GLY A 439 29.27 -20.45 19.20
C GLY A 439 30.19 -19.31 19.65
N LYS A 440 30.92 -18.71 18.70
CA LYS A 440 31.67 -17.45 18.89
C LYS A 440 30.96 -16.30 18.19
N SER A 441 31.15 -15.08 18.68
CA SER A 441 30.59 -13.90 18.02
C SER A 441 31.28 -13.64 16.66
N PRO A 442 30.60 -13.00 15.70
CA PRO A 442 31.21 -12.62 14.42
C PRO A 442 32.44 -11.72 14.56
N ALA A 443 32.46 -10.84 15.57
CA ALA A 443 33.59 -9.96 15.85
C ALA A 443 34.85 -10.75 16.28
N GLU A 444 34.69 -11.75 17.14
CA GLU A 444 35.80 -12.63 17.59
C GLU A 444 36.40 -13.47 16.46
N MET A 445 35.60 -13.75 15.42
CA MET A 445 36.00 -14.53 14.25
C MET A 445 36.54 -13.67 13.10
N GLY A 446 36.57 -12.33 13.25
CA GLY A 446 37.02 -11.43 12.20
C GLY A 446 36.09 -11.40 10.98
N ALA A 447 34.81 -11.75 11.16
CA ALA A 447 33.82 -11.71 10.09
C ALA A 447 33.58 -10.27 9.59
N LYS A 448 33.24 -10.13 8.31
CA LYS A 448 32.96 -8.82 7.70
C LYS A 448 31.46 -8.52 7.77
N PRO A 449 31.05 -7.32 8.19
CA PRO A 449 29.63 -6.98 8.25
C PRO A 449 29.03 -6.86 6.84
N VAL A 450 27.74 -7.18 6.75
CA VAL A 450 26.89 -6.87 5.59
C VAL A 450 25.62 -6.19 6.06
N MET A 451 25.12 -5.24 5.28
CA MET A 451 23.89 -4.50 5.58
C MET A 451 23.04 -4.36 4.33
N MET A 452 21.73 -4.32 4.51
CA MET A 452 20.78 -4.02 3.44
C MET A 452 19.70 -3.07 3.93
N LEU A 453 19.36 -2.08 3.12
CA LEU A 453 18.18 -1.24 3.29
C LEU A 453 17.18 -1.54 2.17
N SER A 454 15.91 -1.70 2.52
CA SER A 454 14.83 -1.86 1.55
C SER A 454 13.58 -1.12 2.02
N LEU A 455 12.86 -0.52 1.07
CA LEU A 455 11.61 0.17 1.34
C LEU A 455 10.45 -0.70 0.86
N GLN A 456 9.75 -1.32 1.80
CA GLN A 456 8.66 -2.23 1.52
C GLN A 456 7.31 -1.50 1.47
N HIS A 457 6.52 -1.86 0.46
CA HIS A 457 5.17 -1.38 0.17
C HIS A 457 4.18 -2.56 0.06
N ASP A 458 4.51 -3.69 0.68
CA ASP A 458 3.76 -4.95 0.65
C ASP A 458 2.35 -4.80 1.25
N GLU A 459 2.22 -4.04 2.33
CA GLU A 459 0.93 -3.76 2.96
C GLU A 459 0.41 -2.36 2.54
N LEU A 460 -0.59 -2.28 1.65
CA LEU A 460 -1.13 -0.98 1.22
C LEU A 460 -1.62 -0.14 2.42
N GLY A 461 -1.30 1.16 2.41
CA GLY A 461 -1.51 2.08 3.54
C GLY A 461 -0.41 2.04 4.60
N GLN A 462 0.60 1.20 4.41
CA GLN A 462 1.81 1.14 5.22
C GLN A 462 3.05 1.20 4.33
N VAL A 463 4.11 1.84 4.82
CA VAL A 463 5.44 1.78 4.22
C VAL A 463 6.44 1.48 5.32
N SER A 464 7.26 0.45 5.14
CA SER A 464 8.28 0.06 6.12
C SER A 464 9.67 0.18 5.52
N LEU A 465 10.56 0.88 6.22
CA LEU A 465 11.99 0.81 5.94
C LEU A 465 12.55 -0.39 6.68
N LEU A 466 12.84 -1.47 5.95
CA LEU A 466 13.53 -2.62 6.53
C LEU A 466 15.03 -2.37 6.56
N ALA A 467 15.60 -2.69 7.72
CA ALA A 467 17.01 -2.71 8.00
C ALA A 467 17.43 -4.16 8.19
N HIS A 468 18.40 -4.60 7.40
CA HIS A 468 19.04 -5.89 7.59
C HIS A 468 20.49 -5.71 7.98
N THR A 469 20.93 -6.49 8.97
CA THR A 469 22.32 -6.58 9.39
C THR A 469 22.73 -8.04 9.43
N GLY A 470 23.95 -8.30 9.00
CA GLY A 470 24.52 -9.63 8.94
C GLY A 470 26.03 -9.60 8.89
N PHE A 471 26.61 -10.76 8.59
CA PHE A 471 28.04 -10.92 8.44
C PHE A 471 28.37 -11.98 7.38
N VAL A 472 29.60 -11.89 6.87
CA VAL A 472 30.22 -12.85 5.96
C VAL A 472 31.49 -13.35 6.63
N ASP A 473 31.63 -14.67 6.68
CA ASP A 473 32.85 -15.37 7.08
C ASP A 473 33.26 -16.30 5.92
N GLY A 474 34.52 -16.69 5.80
CA GLY A 474 35.07 -17.39 4.62
C GLY A 474 34.33 -18.66 4.15
N GLY A 475 33.38 -19.19 4.94
CA GLY A 475 32.50 -20.32 4.60
C GLY A 475 31.00 -20.00 4.41
N GLY A 476 30.55 -18.73 4.49
CA GLY A 476 29.14 -18.38 4.27
C GLY A 476 28.72 -16.97 4.72
N SER A 477 27.43 -16.67 4.62
CA SER A 477 26.84 -15.41 5.11
C SER A 477 25.55 -15.66 5.87
N ALA A 478 25.26 -14.81 6.85
CA ALA A 478 24.00 -14.82 7.60
C ALA A 478 23.53 -13.39 7.82
N MET A 479 22.23 -13.15 7.69
CA MET A 479 21.61 -11.82 7.82
C MET A 479 20.23 -11.94 8.46
N SER A 480 19.86 -10.96 9.28
CA SER A 480 18.52 -10.82 9.86
C SER A 480 17.99 -9.41 9.59
N GLY A 481 16.68 -9.32 9.37
CA GLY A 481 15.98 -8.07 9.05
C GLY A 481 14.99 -7.65 10.14
N VAL A 482 14.88 -6.35 10.38
CA VAL A 482 13.86 -5.71 11.22
C VAL A 482 13.35 -4.43 10.59
N PRO A 483 12.09 -4.05 10.83
CA PRO A 483 11.61 -2.72 10.45
C PRO A 483 12.35 -1.68 11.29
N LEU A 484 13.11 -0.81 10.62
CA LEU A 484 13.74 0.34 11.27
C LEU A 484 12.68 1.38 11.65
N ALA A 485 11.74 1.60 10.73
CA ALA A 485 10.59 2.45 10.92
C ALA A 485 9.45 1.98 10.02
N THR A 486 8.22 2.23 10.47
CA THR A 486 7.01 1.91 9.73
C THR A 486 6.07 3.11 9.79
N GLY A 487 5.78 3.68 8.63
CA GLY A 487 4.75 4.70 8.47
C GLY A 487 3.42 4.05 8.15
N VAL A 488 2.38 4.39 8.93
CA VAL A 488 1.00 3.96 8.69
C VAL A 488 0.17 5.18 8.39
N SER A 489 -0.60 5.14 7.30
CA SER A 489 -1.50 6.23 6.94
C SER A 489 -2.65 6.35 7.94
N PRO A 490 -3.27 7.54 8.08
CA PRO A 490 -4.47 7.71 8.89
C PRO A 490 -5.62 6.77 8.51
N SER A 491 -5.79 6.44 7.21
CA SER A 491 -6.88 5.56 6.75
C SER A 491 -6.64 4.10 7.11
N ALA A 492 -5.38 3.66 7.13
CA ALA A 492 -4.97 2.33 7.58
C ALA A 492 -4.77 2.26 9.11
N SER A 493 -5.10 3.33 9.84
CA SER A 493 -5.04 3.40 11.29
C SER A 493 -6.43 3.28 11.92
N SER A 494 -6.48 3.17 13.25
CA SER A 494 -7.76 3.14 13.96
C SER A 494 -8.61 4.37 13.62
N PRO A 495 -9.90 4.20 13.25
CA PRO A 495 -10.79 5.29 12.85
C PRO A 495 -11.20 6.21 14.00
N LYS A 496 -10.84 5.86 15.24
CA LYS A 496 -11.15 6.58 16.49
C LYS A 496 -12.62 6.94 16.60
N ASN A 497 -13.48 5.92 16.54
CA ASN A 497 -14.93 6.11 16.46
C ASN A 497 -15.51 6.91 17.63
N ALA A 498 -14.94 6.80 18.84
CA ALA A 498 -15.40 7.58 19.99
C ALA A 498 -15.25 9.09 19.76
N GLU A 499 -14.15 9.52 19.13
CA GLU A 499 -13.91 10.93 18.76
C GLU A 499 -14.81 11.32 17.59
N ALA A 500 -14.82 10.52 16.52
CA ALA A 500 -15.58 10.80 15.30
C ALA A 500 -17.10 10.90 15.53
N ASN A 501 -17.62 10.17 16.51
CA ASN A 501 -19.06 10.12 16.83
C ASN A 501 -19.41 10.81 18.15
N ALA A 502 -18.54 11.64 18.74
CA ALA A 502 -18.74 12.24 20.05
C ALA A 502 -20.11 12.93 20.23
N ALA A 503 -20.64 13.57 19.18
CA ALA A 503 -21.96 14.21 19.19
C ALA A 503 -23.14 13.24 19.42
N LYS A 504 -22.95 11.94 19.15
CA LYS A 504 -23.97 10.90 19.36
C LYS A 504 -23.89 10.26 20.74
N LYS A 505 -22.78 10.45 21.47
CA LYS A 505 -22.52 9.80 22.77
C LYS A 505 -23.70 9.93 23.72
N ASN A 506 -24.21 11.15 23.92
CA ASN A 506 -25.24 11.41 24.92
C ASN A 506 -26.69 11.17 24.42
N LYS A 507 -26.88 10.68 23.20
CA LYS A 507 -28.22 10.39 22.68
C LYS A 507 -28.81 9.15 23.39
N PRO A 508 -30.09 9.17 23.83
CA PRO A 508 -30.68 8.06 24.60
C PRO A 508 -30.58 6.68 23.92
N ALA A 509 -30.71 6.64 22.59
CA ALA A 509 -30.60 5.40 21.82
C ALA A 509 -29.22 4.71 21.98
N PHE A 510 -28.15 5.48 22.22
CA PHE A 510 -26.78 5.00 22.31
C PHE A 510 -26.29 4.79 23.74
N GLN A 511 -27.08 5.17 24.74
CA GLN A 511 -26.78 4.96 26.16
C GLN A 511 -27.28 3.63 26.69
N LYS A 512 -28.02 2.86 25.88
CA LYS A 512 -28.54 1.55 26.29
C LYS A 512 -27.39 0.58 26.58
N PRO A 513 -27.37 -0.07 27.76
CA PRO A 513 -26.40 -1.13 28.05
C PRO A 513 -26.54 -2.27 27.04
N THR A 514 -25.44 -2.59 26.36
CA THR A 514 -25.37 -3.55 25.27
C THR A 514 -24.20 -4.49 25.51
N THR A 515 -24.40 -5.77 25.19
CA THR A 515 -23.36 -6.79 25.12
C THR A 515 -23.47 -7.46 23.76
N LEU A 516 -22.34 -7.69 23.09
CA LEU A 516 -22.31 -8.40 21.81
C LEU A 516 -22.08 -9.89 22.06
N GLU A 517 -22.89 -10.76 21.48
CA GLU A 517 -22.73 -12.20 21.57
C GLU A 517 -22.78 -12.81 20.17
N GLY A 518 -21.95 -13.80 19.89
CA GLY A 518 -21.83 -14.36 18.55
C GLY A 518 -20.86 -15.53 18.47
N GLN A 519 -20.80 -16.17 17.31
CA GLN A 519 -19.84 -17.23 17.03
C GLN A 519 -18.44 -16.63 16.83
N HIS A 520 -17.43 -17.36 17.28
CA HIS A 520 -16.02 -16.96 17.19
C HIS A 520 -15.29 -17.85 16.18
N GLN A 521 -14.24 -17.31 15.59
CA GLN A 521 -13.37 -18.01 14.65
C GLN A 521 -12.03 -18.28 15.33
N PRO A 522 -11.58 -19.54 15.41
CA PRO A 522 -10.27 -19.84 15.94
C PRO A 522 -9.21 -19.33 14.95
N ARG A 523 -8.25 -18.56 15.47
CA ARG A 523 -7.10 -18.08 14.71
C ARG A 523 -5.81 -18.49 15.40
N GLN A 524 -4.81 -18.90 14.64
CA GLN A 524 -3.46 -19.11 15.16
C GLN A 524 -2.70 -17.78 15.22
N ILE A 525 -2.09 -17.48 16.37
CA ILE A 525 -1.21 -16.34 16.55
C ILE A 525 0.17 -16.82 16.99
N GLN A 526 1.21 -16.13 16.53
CA GLN A 526 2.57 -16.39 16.98
C GLN A 526 2.93 -15.41 18.09
N LYS A 527 3.25 -15.95 19.27
CA LYS A 527 3.60 -15.19 20.46
C LYS A 527 4.82 -15.82 21.11
N ASP A 528 5.89 -15.04 21.29
CA ASP A 528 7.15 -15.50 21.88
C ASP A 528 7.73 -16.77 21.24
N GLY A 529 7.55 -16.92 19.91
CA GLY A 529 8.01 -18.10 19.15
C GLY A 529 7.07 -19.31 19.20
N HIS A 530 6.01 -19.27 20.01
CA HIS A 530 4.99 -20.31 20.11
C HIS A 530 3.73 -19.96 19.31
N VAL A 531 3.06 -20.99 18.78
CA VAL A 531 1.76 -20.85 18.11
C VAL A 531 0.68 -21.11 19.15
N GLU A 532 -0.14 -20.10 19.43
CA GLU A 532 -1.27 -20.18 20.37
C GLU A 532 -2.59 -19.94 19.62
N PRO A 533 -3.68 -20.65 19.98
CA PRO A 533 -5.01 -20.35 19.46
C PRO A 533 -5.58 -19.09 20.13
N GLN A 534 -6.25 -18.25 19.35
CA GLN A 534 -6.96 -17.07 19.80
C GLN A 534 -8.34 -16.98 19.16
N GLU A 535 -9.37 -16.80 19.97
CA GLU A 535 -10.72 -16.52 19.49
C GLU A 535 -10.79 -15.14 18.83
N SER A 536 -11.39 -15.08 17.65
CA SER A 536 -11.45 -13.87 16.83
C SER A 536 -12.83 -13.66 16.20
N TRP A 537 -13.09 -12.42 15.79
CA TRP A 537 -14.28 -12.01 15.04
C TRP A 537 -13.92 -11.37 13.70
N THR A 538 -14.78 -11.58 12.72
CA THR A 538 -14.81 -10.81 11.47
C THR A 538 -15.74 -9.59 11.60
N SER A 539 -15.70 -8.67 10.63
CA SER A 539 -16.69 -7.58 10.59
C SER A 539 -18.12 -8.11 10.51
N ALA A 540 -18.33 -9.17 9.74
CA ALA A 540 -19.63 -9.82 9.60
C ALA A 540 -20.16 -10.38 10.93
N ASP A 541 -19.30 -10.96 11.77
CA ASP A 541 -19.67 -11.44 13.12
C ASP A 541 -20.11 -10.27 14.01
N VAL A 542 -19.34 -9.17 14.00
CA VAL A 542 -19.64 -7.95 14.77
C VAL A 542 -20.97 -7.33 14.34
N LEU A 543 -21.19 -7.17 13.03
CA LEU A 543 -22.40 -6.57 12.48
C LEU A 543 -23.65 -7.41 12.77
N GLU A 544 -23.53 -8.75 12.69
CA GLU A 544 -24.60 -9.66 13.08
C GLU A 544 -24.93 -9.53 14.57
N ALA A 545 -23.91 -9.51 15.44
CA ALA A 545 -24.11 -9.34 16.88
C ALA A 545 -24.76 -8.00 17.23
N ILE A 546 -24.36 -6.91 16.55
CA ILE A 546 -24.98 -5.58 16.70
C ILE A 546 -26.45 -5.61 16.28
N HIS A 547 -26.78 -6.22 15.13
CA HIS A 547 -28.16 -6.35 14.67
C HIS A 547 -29.00 -7.13 15.69
N LYS A 548 -28.50 -8.27 16.18
CA LYS A 548 -29.21 -9.09 17.19
C LYS A 548 -29.41 -8.35 18.51
N ALA A 549 -28.42 -7.62 18.99
CA ALA A 549 -28.49 -6.91 20.26
C ALA A 549 -29.38 -5.66 20.21
N THR A 550 -29.49 -5.01 19.05
CA THR A 550 -30.17 -3.71 18.92
C THR A 550 -31.49 -3.75 18.16
N GLY A 551 -31.69 -4.74 17.30
CA GLY A 551 -32.79 -4.81 16.33
C GLY A 551 -32.71 -3.76 15.21
N LYS A 552 -31.61 -3.01 15.11
CA LYS A 552 -31.42 -1.98 14.07
C LYS A 552 -31.05 -2.62 12.74
N ASP A 553 -31.49 -2.04 11.64
CA ASP A 553 -31.05 -2.44 10.30
C ASP A 553 -29.57 -2.08 10.13
N VAL A 554 -28.79 -2.98 9.52
CA VAL A 554 -27.34 -2.89 9.41
C VAL A 554 -26.92 -3.13 7.96
N ILE A 555 -26.03 -2.30 7.47
CA ILE A 555 -25.28 -2.53 6.22
C ILE A 555 -23.81 -2.17 6.43
N GLY A 556 -22.90 -2.97 5.91
CA GLY A 556 -21.49 -2.62 5.96
C GLY A 556 -20.57 -3.50 5.15
N ASP A 557 -19.33 -3.05 5.05
CA ASP A 557 -18.26 -3.72 4.34
C ASP A 557 -17.91 -5.07 4.98
N TYR A 558 -17.59 -6.04 4.13
CA TYR A 558 -16.90 -7.24 4.55
C TYR A 558 -15.58 -7.40 3.79
N PHE A 559 -14.51 -7.48 4.57
CA PHE A 559 -13.19 -7.87 4.11
C PHE A 559 -12.69 -9.01 4.99
N THR A 560 -11.85 -9.88 4.43
CA THR A 560 -11.32 -11.04 5.13
C THR A 560 -10.27 -10.58 6.16
N ARG A 561 -10.75 -10.18 7.34
CA ARG A 561 -9.97 -9.67 8.45
C ARG A 561 -10.51 -10.23 9.76
N LEU A 562 -9.59 -10.67 10.62
CA LEU A 562 -9.89 -11.21 11.95
C LEU A 562 -9.30 -10.30 13.03
N VAL A 563 -10.13 -9.94 14.01
CA VAL A 563 -9.72 -9.18 15.20
C VAL A 563 -9.94 -10.00 16.46
N PRO A 564 -9.13 -9.80 17.53
CA PRO A 564 -9.33 -10.50 18.78
C PRO A 564 -10.74 -10.31 19.32
N TYR A 565 -11.35 -11.41 19.78
CA TYR A 565 -12.64 -11.35 20.42
C TYR A 565 -12.58 -10.57 21.74
N ARG A 566 -13.54 -9.66 21.92
CA ARG A 566 -13.75 -8.93 23.17
C ARG A 566 -15.24 -8.80 23.44
N THR A 567 -15.66 -9.24 24.62
CA THR A 567 -16.97 -8.93 25.16
C THR A 567 -16.88 -8.06 26.38
N GLU A 568 -17.68 -7.01 26.35
CA GLU A 568 -17.88 -6.11 27.46
C GLU A 568 -19.33 -5.63 27.44
N LYS A 569 -19.90 -5.47 28.64
CA LYS A 569 -21.19 -4.81 28.80
C LYS A 569 -20.92 -3.32 28.96
N ALA A 570 -21.25 -2.52 27.95
CA ALA A 570 -21.05 -1.08 27.95
C ALA A 570 -22.24 -0.35 27.31
N SER A 571 -22.19 0.98 27.20
CA SER A 571 -23.19 1.70 26.41
C SER A 571 -23.10 1.27 24.94
N LEU A 572 -24.21 1.30 24.18
CA LEU A 572 -24.18 1.01 22.74
C LEU A 572 -23.14 1.88 22.01
N PHE A 573 -22.97 3.13 22.42
CA PHE A 573 -21.92 4.02 21.88
C PHE A 573 -20.52 3.42 22.04
N ASP A 574 -20.16 3.02 23.26
CA ASP A 574 -18.82 2.51 23.57
C ASP A 574 -18.62 1.14 22.90
N VAL A 575 -19.66 0.28 22.89
CA VAL A 575 -19.64 -1.00 22.18
C VAL A 575 -19.36 -0.80 20.68
N LEU A 576 -20.08 0.12 20.02
CA LEU A 576 -19.85 0.42 18.60
C LEU A 576 -18.44 0.96 18.36
N ALA A 577 -17.93 1.84 19.23
CA ALA A 577 -16.59 2.38 19.09
C ALA A 577 -15.51 1.29 19.25
N HIS A 578 -15.55 0.53 20.34
CA HIS A 578 -14.53 -0.48 20.64
C HIS A 578 -14.56 -1.68 19.70
N ALA A 579 -15.74 -2.09 19.23
CA ALA A 579 -15.85 -3.22 18.29
C ALA A 579 -15.40 -2.84 16.87
N CYS A 580 -15.66 -1.60 16.42
CA CYS A 580 -15.37 -1.18 15.06
C CYS A 580 -13.93 -0.67 14.85
N ASP A 581 -13.30 -0.10 15.89
CA ASP A 581 -11.95 0.47 15.80
C ASP A 581 -10.87 -0.54 15.35
N PRO A 582 -10.79 -1.78 15.90
CA PRO A 582 -9.84 -2.79 15.44
C PRO A 582 -10.11 -3.29 14.01
N LEU A 583 -11.36 -3.22 13.57
CA LEU A 583 -11.80 -3.62 12.23
C LEU A 583 -11.61 -2.50 11.19
N HIS A 584 -11.19 -1.32 11.62
CA HIS A 584 -11.07 -0.11 10.79
C HIS A 584 -12.41 0.36 10.19
N LEU A 585 -13.53 -0.05 10.79
CA LEU A 585 -14.86 0.35 10.36
C LEU A 585 -15.23 1.68 11.01
N ARG A 586 -15.64 2.64 10.19
CA ARG A 586 -16.33 3.84 10.66
C ARG A 586 -17.82 3.55 10.69
N TRP A 587 -18.42 3.72 11.87
CA TRP A 587 -19.86 3.56 12.02
C TRP A 587 -20.59 4.90 11.96
N ASP A 588 -21.79 4.89 11.38
CA ASP A 588 -22.72 6.02 11.35
C ASP A 588 -24.17 5.53 11.48
N GLU A 589 -25.10 6.41 11.85
CA GLU A 589 -26.54 6.18 11.83
C GLU A 589 -27.20 7.15 10.84
N GLN A 590 -27.75 6.62 9.75
CA GLN A 590 -28.39 7.39 8.69
C GLN A 590 -29.69 6.71 8.26
N ASP A 591 -30.79 7.47 8.12
CA ASP A 591 -32.10 6.97 7.69
C ASP A 591 -32.62 5.73 8.46
N GLY A 592 -32.26 5.61 9.74
CA GLY A 592 -32.63 4.47 10.58
C GLY A 592 -31.75 3.22 10.42
N TRP A 593 -30.73 3.28 9.55
CA TRP A 593 -29.71 2.25 9.38
C TRP A 593 -28.48 2.57 10.21
N LEU A 594 -27.86 1.52 10.76
CA LEU A 594 -26.44 1.58 11.13
C LEU A 594 -25.60 1.17 9.92
N THR A 595 -24.66 2.02 9.56
CA THR A 595 -23.77 1.82 8.42
C THR A 595 -22.34 1.66 8.90
N PHE A 596 -21.57 0.75 8.29
CA PHE A 596 -20.20 0.43 8.71
C PHE A 596 -19.25 0.38 7.51
N ARG A 597 -18.51 1.46 7.26
CA ARG A 597 -17.61 1.58 6.10
C ARG A 597 -16.17 1.46 6.53
N SER A 598 -15.37 0.64 5.85
CA SER A 598 -13.92 0.57 6.10
C SER A 598 -13.27 1.91 5.75
N THR A 599 -12.39 2.40 6.62
CA THR A 599 -11.68 3.66 6.37
C THR A 599 -10.63 3.56 5.28
N ASP A 600 -10.13 2.35 5.03
CA ASP A 600 -9.17 1.95 4.01
C ASP A 600 -9.83 1.12 2.88
N PHE A 601 -11.15 1.26 2.65
CA PHE A 601 -11.90 0.42 1.69
C PHE A 601 -11.27 0.34 0.29
N PHE A 602 -10.67 1.44 -0.17
CA PHE A 602 -10.05 1.56 -1.49
C PHE A 602 -8.74 0.76 -1.61
N ASN A 603 -8.09 0.47 -0.48
CA ASN A 603 -6.96 -0.47 -0.39
C ASN A 603 -7.49 -1.89 -0.18
N MET A 604 -8.48 -2.07 0.70
CA MET A 604 -9.01 -3.39 1.04
C MET A 604 -9.65 -4.08 -0.18
N ARG A 605 -10.35 -3.35 -1.06
CA ARG A 605 -10.87 -3.92 -2.32
C ARG A 605 -9.78 -4.49 -3.23
N LEU A 606 -8.56 -3.92 -3.24
CA LEU A 606 -7.44 -4.45 -4.01
C LEU A 606 -6.78 -5.67 -3.34
N LYS A 607 -6.89 -5.79 -2.03
CA LYS A 607 -6.33 -6.90 -1.23
C LYS A 607 -7.25 -8.11 -1.17
N GLU A 608 -8.55 -7.88 -1.34
CA GLU A 608 -9.55 -8.92 -1.12
C GLU A 608 -9.52 -9.96 -2.24
N VAL A 609 -9.62 -11.23 -1.84
CA VAL A 609 -9.76 -12.35 -2.76
C VAL A 609 -11.25 -12.70 -2.89
N PRO A 610 -11.76 -12.91 -4.12
CA PRO A 610 -13.14 -13.33 -4.34
C PRO A 610 -13.51 -14.58 -3.54
N GLY A 611 -14.70 -14.56 -2.93
CA GLY A 611 -15.16 -15.61 -2.02
C GLY A 611 -15.23 -16.99 -2.69
N HIS A 612 -15.71 -17.04 -3.94
CA HIS A 612 -15.86 -18.30 -4.68
C HIS A 612 -14.52 -18.99 -4.96
N LEU A 613 -13.43 -18.23 -5.13
CA LEU A 613 -12.09 -18.82 -5.31
C LEU A 613 -11.58 -19.43 -4.00
N LEU A 614 -11.75 -18.73 -2.88
CA LEU A 614 -11.38 -19.25 -1.55
C LEU A 614 -12.18 -20.51 -1.21
N GLU A 615 -13.48 -20.51 -1.46
CA GLU A 615 -14.36 -21.67 -1.26
C GLU A 615 -13.98 -22.85 -2.16
N LYS A 616 -13.66 -22.57 -3.43
CA LYS A 616 -13.17 -23.59 -4.37
C LYS A 616 -11.91 -24.26 -3.84
N TRP A 617 -10.89 -23.49 -3.46
CA TRP A 617 -9.64 -24.06 -2.94
C TRP A 617 -9.84 -24.76 -1.60
N ALA A 618 -10.68 -24.22 -0.72
CA ALA A 618 -11.02 -24.85 0.55
C ALA A 618 -11.68 -26.22 0.34
N ALA A 619 -12.62 -26.31 -0.59
CA ALA A 619 -13.28 -27.56 -0.95
C ALA A 619 -12.31 -28.59 -1.52
N LEU A 620 -11.39 -28.16 -2.41
CA LEU A 620 -10.35 -29.03 -2.98
C LEU A 620 -9.38 -29.53 -1.91
N ARG A 621 -8.90 -28.65 -1.03
CA ARG A 621 -8.03 -29.02 0.09
C ARG A 621 -8.73 -30.00 1.03
N LYS A 622 -9.98 -29.73 1.40
CA LYS A 622 -10.78 -30.62 2.26
C LYS A 622 -10.95 -32.01 1.63
N LYS A 623 -11.12 -32.08 0.32
CA LYS A 623 -11.25 -33.34 -0.42
C LYS A 623 -9.92 -34.11 -0.51
N ASN A 624 -8.81 -33.41 -0.75
CA ASN A 624 -7.52 -34.01 -1.08
C ASN A 624 -6.55 -34.10 0.12
N GLY A 625 -6.93 -33.51 1.27
CA GLY A 625 -6.09 -33.35 2.46
C GLY A 625 -5.09 -32.18 2.37
N ARG A 626 -4.70 -31.78 1.16
CA ARG A 626 -3.78 -30.68 0.85
C ARG A 626 -4.03 -30.13 -0.55
N LEU A 627 -3.52 -28.93 -0.82
CA LEU A 627 -3.51 -28.39 -2.18
C LEU A 627 -2.43 -29.08 -3.05
N SER A 628 -2.78 -29.34 -4.29
CA SER A 628 -1.91 -29.85 -5.34
C SER A 628 -1.07 -28.73 -5.96
N PRO A 629 0.05 -29.05 -6.66
CA PRO A 629 0.81 -28.05 -7.40
C PRO A 629 -0.02 -27.21 -8.38
N ASP A 630 -1.05 -27.82 -9.00
CA ASP A 630 -1.93 -27.13 -9.94
C ASP A 630 -2.91 -26.16 -9.25
N GLU A 631 -3.27 -26.42 -7.99
CA GLU A 631 -4.07 -25.49 -7.19
C GLU A 631 -3.20 -24.36 -6.63
N LEU A 632 -1.98 -24.68 -6.18
CA LEU A 632 -1.01 -23.68 -5.69
C LEU A 632 -0.57 -22.71 -6.78
N ARG A 633 -0.37 -23.17 -8.03
CA ARG A 633 -0.11 -22.26 -9.15
C ARG A 633 -1.30 -21.36 -9.44
N GLU A 634 -2.53 -21.84 -9.24
CA GLU A 634 -3.73 -21.04 -9.44
C GLU A 634 -3.79 -19.89 -8.42
N ILE A 635 -3.46 -20.16 -7.15
CA ILE A 635 -3.31 -19.13 -6.12
C ILE A 635 -2.17 -18.16 -6.48
N ALA A 636 -1.07 -18.64 -7.08
CA ALA A 636 0.08 -17.81 -7.45
C ALA A 636 -0.23 -16.79 -8.55
N ARG A 637 -1.34 -16.99 -9.27
CA ARG A 637 -1.85 -16.03 -10.24
C ARG A 637 -2.53 -14.84 -9.57
N LEU A 638 -2.90 -14.89 -8.29
CA LEU A 638 -3.41 -13.70 -7.60
C LEU A 638 -2.43 -12.53 -7.70
N THR A 639 -2.97 -11.31 -7.60
CA THR A 639 -2.16 -10.09 -7.63
C THR A 639 -1.23 -10.02 -6.43
N ASP A 640 -0.14 -9.25 -6.55
CA ASP A 640 0.79 -9.04 -5.44
C ASP A 640 0.08 -8.42 -4.23
N ASN A 641 -0.81 -7.44 -4.44
CA ASN A 641 -1.62 -6.84 -3.38
C ASN A 641 -2.46 -7.87 -2.59
N GLN A 642 -3.00 -8.89 -3.25
CA GLN A 642 -3.79 -9.94 -2.59
C GLN A 642 -2.92 -10.92 -1.81
N LEU A 643 -1.75 -11.27 -2.36
CA LEU A 643 -0.82 -12.23 -1.74
C LEU A 643 -0.02 -11.60 -0.60
N ASP A 644 0.36 -10.33 -0.72
CA ASP A 644 1.11 -9.58 0.30
C ASP A 644 0.22 -9.12 1.48
N ALA A 645 -1.09 -9.02 1.27
CA ALA A 645 -2.03 -8.61 2.32
C ALA A 645 -2.04 -9.60 3.49
N ARG A 646 -1.50 -9.16 4.63
CA ARG A 646 -1.35 -10.02 5.82
C ARG A 646 -2.69 -10.52 6.34
N THR A 647 -3.68 -9.62 6.46
CA THR A 647 -5.00 -10.00 7.01
C THR A 647 -5.72 -10.99 6.09
N MET A 648 -5.54 -10.86 4.78
CA MET A 648 -6.10 -11.78 3.78
C MET A 648 -5.49 -13.17 3.94
N GLY A 649 -4.16 -13.29 4.04
CA GLY A 649 -3.51 -14.58 4.26
C GLY A 649 -3.88 -15.24 5.60
N GLU A 650 -4.01 -14.43 6.66
CA GLU A 650 -4.47 -14.92 7.97
C GLU A 650 -5.92 -15.45 7.89
N GLY A 651 -6.82 -14.74 7.21
CA GLY A 651 -8.20 -15.19 7.04
C GLY A 651 -8.35 -16.34 6.04
N ALA A 652 -7.53 -16.43 5.00
CA ALA A 652 -7.46 -17.59 4.10
C ALA A 652 -7.16 -18.87 4.88
N LYS A 653 -6.23 -18.81 5.85
CA LYS A 653 -5.92 -19.93 6.74
C LYS A 653 -7.05 -20.19 7.74
N ALA A 654 -7.44 -19.18 8.51
CA ALA A 654 -8.37 -19.36 9.63
C ALA A 654 -9.83 -19.63 9.21
N LEU A 655 -10.32 -19.00 8.14
CA LEU A 655 -11.72 -19.13 7.69
C LEU A 655 -11.90 -20.25 6.65
N TYR A 656 -10.89 -20.47 5.81
CA TYR A 656 -10.97 -21.39 4.66
C TYR A 656 -10.04 -22.61 4.77
N GLY A 657 -9.23 -22.68 5.83
CA GLY A 657 -8.33 -23.82 6.10
C GLY A 657 -7.19 -23.95 5.09
N LEU A 658 -6.81 -22.88 4.38
CA LEU A 658 -5.79 -22.88 3.32
C LEU A 658 -4.37 -22.79 3.89
N GLU A 659 -3.94 -23.83 4.60
CA GLU A 659 -2.64 -23.87 5.31
C GLU A 659 -1.42 -23.63 4.40
N GLU A 660 -1.51 -24.00 3.13
CA GLU A 660 -0.44 -23.82 2.15
C GLU A 660 -0.37 -22.38 1.57
N TRP A 661 -1.19 -21.44 2.05
CA TRP A 661 -1.19 -20.05 1.58
C TRP A 661 0.21 -19.42 1.58
N ASP A 662 0.95 -19.61 2.68
CA ASP A 662 2.28 -19.04 2.88
C ASP A 662 3.33 -19.57 1.89
N TRP A 663 3.08 -20.74 1.27
CA TRP A 663 3.96 -21.33 0.26
C TRP A 663 3.92 -20.56 -1.06
N VAL A 664 2.81 -19.88 -1.32
CA VAL A 664 2.53 -19.17 -2.57
C VAL A 664 2.62 -17.66 -2.37
N SER A 665 2.20 -17.16 -1.20
CA SER A 665 2.27 -15.74 -0.89
C SER A 665 3.68 -15.23 -0.63
N SER A 666 4.63 -16.09 -0.25
CA SER A 666 6.02 -15.68 -0.04
C SER A 666 6.61 -15.01 -1.28
N SER A 667 7.06 -13.76 -1.15
CA SER A 667 7.74 -13.00 -2.22
C SER A 667 8.94 -13.74 -2.83
N ASN A 668 9.57 -14.63 -2.05
CA ASN A 668 10.74 -15.40 -2.48
C ASN A 668 10.36 -16.59 -3.37
N LEU A 669 9.18 -17.17 -3.17
CA LEU A 669 8.71 -18.38 -3.87
C LEU A 669 7.69 -18.05 -4.98
N ARG A 670 6.99 -16.92 -4.85
CA ARG A 670 5.95 -16.46 -5.78
C ARG A 670 6.43 -16.40 -7.23
N PRO A 671 7.61 -15.83 -7.58
CA PRO A 671 8.07 -15.81 -8.97
C PRO A 671 8.33 -17.22 -9.51
N THR A 672 8.74 -18.13 -8.65
CA THR A 672 8.99 -19.53 -9.00
C THR A 672 7.68 -20.27 -9.30
N TRP A 673 6.62 -20.01 -8.53
CA TRP A 673 5.26 -20.52 -8.82
C TRP A 673 4.68 -19.93 -10.10
N ARG A 674 4.88 -18.63 -10.35
CA ARG A 674 4.46 -17.98 -11.60
C ARG A 674 5.22 -18.51 -12.82
N PHE A 675 6.51 -18.82 -12.66
CA PHE A 675 7.26 -19.54 -13.69
C PHE A 675 6.66 -20.94 -13.94
N TYR A 676 6.35 -21.70 -12.88
CA TYR A 676 5.70 -23.00 -12.99
C TYR A 676 4.34 -22.92 -13.71
N ASP A 677 3.55 -21.89 -13.45
CA ASP A 677 2.30 -21.61 -14.16
C ASP A 677 2.52 -21.39 -15.67
N SER A 678 3.59 -20.70 -16.04
CA SER A 678 3.94 -20.41 -17.44
C SER A 678 4.36 -21.63 -18.27
N LEU A 679 4.65 -22.77 -17.62
CA LEU A 679 5.02 -24.01 -18.30
C LEU A 679 3.82 -24.64 -19.03
N THR A 680 4.08 -25.42 -20.07
CA THR A 680 3.02 -26.25 -20.67
C THR A 680 2.61 -27.39 -19.74
N THR A 681 1.44 -27.98 -19.95
CA THR A 681 0.98 -29.14 -19.15
C THR A 681 2.00 -30.29 -19.19
N SER A 682 2.58 -30.59 -20.35
CA SER A 682 3.61 -31.65 -20.46
C SER A 682 4.87 -31.30 -19.67
N MET A 683 5.32 -30.05 -19.71
CA MET A 683 6.48 -29.59 -18.95
C MET A 683 6.21 -29.64 -17.44
N ARG A 684 5.02 -29.25 -16.99
CA ARG A 684 4.61 -29.37 -15.57
C ARG A 684 4.63 -30.82 -15.10
N THR A 685 4.14 -31.77 -15.92
CA THR A 685 4.24 -33.20 -15.62
C THR A 685 5.70 -33.66 -15.50
N SER A 686 6.58 -33.21 -16.40
CA SER A 686 8.01 -33.52 -16.31
C SER A 686 8.65 -32.98 -15.04
N VAL A 687 8.35 -31.73 -14.67
CA VAL A 687 8.84 -31.10 -13.43
C VAL A 687 8.38 -31.84 -12.17
N GLN A 688 7.16 -32.38 -12.16
CA GLN A 688 6.65 -33.17 -11.04
C GLN A 688 7.21 -34.61 -11.00
N SER A 689 7.81 -35.09 -12.11
CA SER A 689 8.35 -36.45 -12.19
C SER A 689 9.69 -36.58 -11.48
N GLU A 690 10.07 -37.81 -11.13
CA GLU A 690 11.40 -38.09 -10.57
C GLU A 690 12.55 -37.69 -11.51
N LYS A 691 12.31 -37.76 -12.82
CA LYS A 691 13.28 -37.37 -13.85
C LYS A 691 13.45 -35.86 -13.99
N GLY A 692 12.49 -35.07 -13.51
CA GLY A 692 12.46 -33.61 -13.70
C GLY A 692 12.39 -33.17 -15.17
N LEU A 693 12.49 -31.86 -15.37
CA LEU A 693 12.54 -31.21 -16.68
C LEU A 693 13.94 -30.63 -16.92
N SER A 694 14.63 -31.10 -17.96
CA SER A 694 15.94 -30.55 -18.32
C SER A 694 15.82 -29.06 -18.67
N PHE A 695 16.74 -28.24 -18.15
CA PHE A 695 16.84 -26.82 -18.50
C PHE A 695 17.08 -26.62 -19.99
N GLY A 696 17.85 -27.52 -20.63
CA GLY A 696 18.06 -27.53 -22.07
C GLY A 696 16.76 -27.72 -22.88
N ALA A 697 15.72 -28.34 -22.31
CA ALA A 697 14.43 -28.54 -22.96
C ALA A 697 13.53 -27.30 -22.95
N LEU A 698 13.89 -26.25 -22.19
CA LEU A 698 13.18 -24.98 -22.20
C LEU A 698 13.55 -24.16 -23.45
N GLY A 699 12.58 -23.46 -24.02
CA GLY A 699 12.85 -22.39 -24.99
C GLY A 699 13.52 -21.18 -24.33
N LEU A 700 14.15 -20.31 -25.12
CA LEU A 700 14.93 -19.17 -24.62
C LEU A 700 14.13 -18.26 -23.66
N ASP A 701 12.87 -17.97 -23.99
CA ASP A 701 11.98 -17.16 -23.13
C ASP A 701 11.74 -17.82 -21.76
N ALA A 702 11.44 -19.12 -21.74
CA ALA A 702 11.22 -19.86 -20.50
C ALA A 702 12.52 -19.99 -19.68
N ARG A 703 13.68 -20.12 -20.32
CA ARG A 703 14.98 -20.09 -19.63
C ARG A 703 15.22 -18.75 -18.94
N GLN A 704 14.96 -17.64 -19.64
CA GLN A 704 15.10 -16.30 -19.08
C GLN A 704 14.17 -16.08 -17.88
N LYS A 705 12.91 -16.53 -17.99
CA LYS A 705 11.93 -16.47 -16.89
C LYS A 705 12.36 -17.31 -15.70
N PHE A 706 12.85 -18.53 -15.94
CA PHE A 706 13.40 -19.38 -14.87
C PHE A 706 14.56 -18.69 -14.15
N LEU A 707 15.56 -18.21 -14.91
CA LEU A 707 16.73 -17.57 -14.33
C LEU A 707 16.36 -16.30 -13.54
N THR A 708 15.42 -15.51 -14.06
CA THR A 708 14.88 -14.34 -13.36
C THR A 708 14.21 -14.73 -12.05
N ALA A 709 13.37 -15.78 -12.05
CA ALA A 709 12.67 -16.25 -10.86
C ALA A 709 13.61 -16.91 -9.84
N ALA A 710 14.61 -17.69 -10.30
CA ALA A 710 15.54 -18.41 -9.45
C ALA A 710 16.59 -17.49 -8.81
N TYR A 711 16.99 -16.43 -9.50
CA TYR A 711 18.07 -15.53 -9.07
C TYR A 711 17.60 -14.12 -8.74
N GLN A 712 16.30 -13.92 -8.47
CA GLN A 712 15.73 -12.59 -8.18
C GLN A 712 16.41 -11.81 -7.04
N HIS A 713 17.04 -12.51 -6.10
CA HIS A 713 17.76 -11.90 -4.97
C HIS A 713 19.28 -11.79 -5.18
N ASN A 714 19.81 -12.26 -6.32
CA ASN A 714 21.20 -12.07 -6.72
C ASN A 714 21.24 -10.95 -7.77
N THR A 715 21.30 -9.70 -7.31
CA THR A 715 21.19 -8.51 -8.18
C THR A 715 22.23 -8.48 -9.28
N GLU A 716 23.48 -8.87 -8.99
CA GLU A 716 24.57 -8.89 -9.98
C GLU A 716 24.32 -9.94 -11.07
N LEU A 717 23.96 -11.17 -10.67
CA LEU A 717 23.65 -12.22 -11.63
C LEU A 717 22.37 -11.91 -12.40
N LEU A 718 21.36 -11.33 -11.75
CA LEU A 718 20.10 -10.92 -12.38
C LEU A 718 20.32 -9.81 -13.42
N GLU A 719 21.11 -8.79 -13.09
CA GLU A 719 21.54 -7.79 -14.08
C GLU A 719 22.33 -8.43 -15.21
N GLY A 720 23.21 -9.39 -14.88
CA GLY A 720 23.94 -10.17 -15.86
C GLY A 720 23.01 -10.93 -16.82
N ILE A 721 21.99 -11.59 -16.27
CA ILE A 721 20.94 -12.34 -16.97
C ILE A 721 20.12 -11.40 -17.86
N GLN A 722 19.72 -10.23 -17.36
CA GLN A 722 18.94 -9.25 -18.11
C GLN A 722 19.74 -8.58 -19.24
N LYS A 723 21.04 -8.35 -19.01
CA LYS A 723 21.96 -7.75 -20.00
C LYS A 723 22.55 -8.78 -20.97
N GLY A 724 22.29 -10.07 -20.78
CA GLY A 724 22.88 -11.15 -21.59
C GLY A 724 24.40 -11.28 -21.41
N THR A 725 24.92 -10.88 -20.24
CA THR A 725 26.36 -10.85 -19.93
C THR A 725 26.80 -11.98 -19.00
N VAL A 726 25.89 -12.92 -18.70
CA VAL A 726 26.19 -14.11 -17.91
C VAL A 726 27.27 -14.94 -18.60
N PRO A 727 28.27 -15.48 -17.89
CA PRO A 727 29.30 -16.30 -18.49
C PRO A 727 28.73 -17.46 -19.30
N ASP A 728 29.20 -17.59 -20.55
CA ASP A 728 28.85 -18.68 -21.47
C ASP A 728 29.00 -20.07 -20.83
N THR A 729 30.01 -20.23 -19.97
CA THR A 729 30.29 -21.47 -19.23
C THR A 729 29.17 -21.81 -18.25
N PHE A 730 28.60 -20.82 -17.57
CA PHE A 730 27.49 -21.02 -16.64
C PHE A 730 26.22 -21.49 -17.36
N LEU A 731 25.86 -20.83 -18.46
CA LEU A 731 24.70 -21.22 -19.27
C LEU A 731 24.89 -22.61 -19.90
N LYS A 732 26.08 -22.90 -20.46
CA LYS A 732 26.40 -24.23 -21.02
C LYS A 732 26.37 -25.32 -19.96
N ASN A 733 26.78 -25.03 -18.73
CA ASN A 733 26.69 -25.98 -17.63
C ASN A 733 25.23 -26.24 -17.23
N LEU A 734 24.41 -25.19 -17.08
CA LEU A 734 22.98 -25.31 -16.85
C LEU A 734 22.28 -26.13 -17.94
N GLU A 735 22.60 -25.90 -19.21
CA GLU A 735 22.06 -26.67 -20.34
C GLU A 735 22.46 -28.14 -20.31
N ARG A 736 23.70 -28.43 -19.88
CA ARG A 736 24.28 -29.78 -19.93
C ARG A 736 23.81 -30.69 -18.79
N VAL A 737 23.64 -30.14 -17.59
CA VAL A 737 23.34 -30.94 -16.39
C VAL A 737 22.11 -30.47 -15.62
N GLY A 738 21.58 -29.28 -15.90
CA GLY A 738 20.47 -28.71 -15.16
C GLY A 738 19.16 -29.47 -15.38
N THR A 739 18.59 -29.99 -14.30
CA THR A 739 17.30 -30.67 -14.30
C THR A 739 16.42 -30.12 -13.19
N MET A 740 15.30 -29.51 -13.56
CA MET A 740 14.34 -28.88 -12.66
C MET A 740 13.33 -29.89 -12.11
N ARG A 741 13.20 -29.95 -10.78
CA ARG A 741 12.20 -30.82 -10.12
C ARG A 741 11.43 -30.07 -9.03
N LEU A 742 10.12 -30.26 -9.00
CA LEU A 742 9.26 -29.74 -7.93
C LEU A 742 9.31 -30.67 -6.70
N SER A 743 9.77 -30.13 -5.57
CA SER A 743 9.86 -30.83 -4.29
C SER A 743 8.98 -30.15 -3.25
N ILE A 744 7.82 -30.74 -2.93
CA ILE A 744 6.95 -30.25 -1.87
C ILE A 744 7.10 -31.14 -0.63
N PRO A 745 7.36 -30.58 0.57
CA PRO A 745 7.49 -31.37 1.78
C PRO A 745 6.26 -32.25 2.05
N ALA A 746 6.49 -33.43 2.61
CA ALA A 746 5.43 -34.28 3.13
C ALA A 746 4.83 -33.65 4.40
N VAL A 747 3.52 -33.83 4.60
CA VAL A 747 2.74 -33.21 5.67
C VAL A 747 3.24 -33.60 7.08
N ASP A 748 3.83 -34.80 7.23
CA ASP A 748 4.26 -35.37 8.51
C ASP A 748 5.78 -35.63 8.60
N ALA A 749 6.60 -34.99 7.75
CA ALA A 749 8.04 -35.21 7.81
C ALA A 749 8.60 -34.79 9.18
N PRO A 750 9.32 -35.65 9.92
CA PRO A 750 9.89 -35.30 11.21
C PRO A 750 10.85 -34.12 11.03
N LYS A 751 10.59 -33.02 11.75
CA LYS A 751 11.49 -31.88 11.83
C LYS A 751 12.79 -32.35 12.49
N LYS A 752 13.82 -32.66 11.70
CA LYS A 752 15.16 -32.89 12.28
C LYS A 752 15.68 -31.56 12.84
N PRO A 753 16.30 -31.54 14.02
CA PRO A 753 16.98 -30.34 14.52
C PRO A 753 18.04 -29.90 13.49
N GLY A 754 17.86 -28.72 12.89
CA GLY A 754 18.79 -28.16 11.89
C GLY A 754 18.36 -28.30 10.42
N GLU A 755 17.35 -29.10 10.08
CA GLU A 755 16.70 -29.06 8.76
C GLU A 755 15.52 -28.07 8.83
N ALA A 756 15.70 -26.86 8.31
CA ALA A 756 14.55 -25.99 8.08
C ALA A 756 13.65 -26.61 7.00
N PRO A 757 12.31 -26.58 7.18
CA PRO A 757 11.36 -27.10 6.19
C PRO A 757 11.31 -26.13 5.00
N PHE A 758 12.35 -26.12 4.18
CA PHE A 758 12.37 -25.31 2.99
C PHE A 758 11.55 -25.99 1.90
N LEU A 759 10.56 -25.28 1.37
CA LEU A 759 9.93 -25.61 0.11
C LEU A 759 10.94 -25.34 -1.00
N PHE A 760 11.53 -26.39 -1.59
CA PHE A 760 12.40 -26.26 -2.76
C PHE A 760 11.55 -26.42 -4.01
N LEU A 761 11.16 -25.31 -4.64
CA LEU A 761 10.29 -25.38 -5.81
C LEU A 761 11.01 -25.93 -7.05
N PHE A 762 12.33 -25.73 -7.14
CA PHE A 762 13.18 -26.37 -8.15
C PHE A 762 14.50 -26.82 -7.54
N ASP A 763 14.68 -28.13 -7.41
CA ASP A 763 15.99 -28.73 -7.23
C ASP A 763 16.69 -28.85 -8.58
N MET A 764 18.01 -28.68 -8.61
CA MET A 764 18.85 -28.98 -9.78
C MET A 764 19.79 -30.13 -9.43
N LEU A 765 19.57 -31.25 -10.11
CA LEU A 765 20.30 -32.50 -9.90
C LEU A 765 21.34 -32.66 -11.01
N ASP A 766 22.53 -33.15 -10.66
CA ASP A 766 23.49 -33.60 -11.67
C ASP A 766 23.06 -34.96 -12.27
N LYS A 767 23.80 -35.44 -13.28
CA LYS A 767 23.48 -36.68 -14.00
C LYS A 767 23.48 -37.95 -13.12
N SER A 768 24.02 -37.90 -11.91
CA SER A 768 24.05 -39.03 -10.97
C SER A 768 22.78 -39.16 -10.12
N GLY A 769 21.91 -38.14 -10.13
CA GLY A 769 20.73 -38.10 -9.26
C GLY A 769 21.04 -37.77 -7.80
N GLU A 770 22.29 -37.51 -7.44
CA GLU A 770 22.67 -37.08 -6.09
C GLU A 770 22.46 -35.56 -5.90
N LYS A 771 21.95 -35.18 -4.71
CA LYS A 771 21.97 -33.80 -4.24
C LYS A 771 23.41 -33.39 -3.92
N LYS A 772 24.15 -32.84 -4.90
CA LYS A 772 25.39 -32.13 -4.59
C LYS A 772 25.07 -30.80 -3.94
N VAL A 773 25.03 -30.78 -2.60
CA VAL A 773 24.88 -29.56 -1.80
C VAL A 773 26.26 -28.91 -1.65
N MET A 774 26.48 -27.78 -2.34
CA MET A 774 27.53 -26.83 -2.00
C MET A 774 26.89 -25.53 -1.53
N LYS A 775 27.34 -25.04 -0.37
CA LYS A 775 26.83 -23.85 0.32
C LYS A 775 27.13 -22.57 -0.49
N GLN A 776 26.27 -22.25 -1.43
CA GLN A 776 25.87 -20.85 -1.64
C GLN A 776 24.41 -20.74 -1.26
N LEU A 777 24.19 -20.63 0.06
CA LEU A 777 22.96 -20.08 0.60
C LEU A 777 22.89 -18.63 0.13
N GLY A 778 22.26 -18.39 -1.03
CA GLY A 778 21.51 -17.16 -1.17
C GLY A 778 20.48 -17.15 -0.02
N PRO A 779 20.24 -16.02 0.66
CA PRO A 779 19.47 -16.00 1.92
C PRO A 779 18.02 -16.50 1.81
N TRP A 780 17.56 -16.91 0.62
CA TRP A 780 16.18 -17.24 0.31
C TRP A 780 16.05 -18.42 -0.69
N GLY A 781 16.12 -19.65 -0.17
CA GLY A 781 15.30 -20.79 -0.65
C GLY A 781 15.58 -21.46 -2.00
N THR A 782 16.58 -21.06 -2.79
CA THR A 782 16.98 -21.80 -4.01
C THR A 782 18.42 -22.28 -3.90
N SER A 783 18.64 -23.59 -3.92
CA SER A 783 19.98 -24.18 -3.97
C SER A 783 20.28 -24.67 -5.39
N LEU A 784 21.36 -24.18 -5.97
CA LEU A 784 21.85 -24.61 -7.27
C LEU A 784 23.38 -24.61 -7.22
N SER A 785 23.99 -25.79 -7.39
CA SER A 785 25.44 -26.00 -7.32
C SER A 785 26.04 -26.22 -8.71
N PHE A 786 27.20 -25.62 -8.96
CA PHE A 786 28.07 -25.99 -10.07
C PHE A 786 29.51 -26.05 -9.56
N GLU A 787 30.18 -27.18 -9.73
CA GLU A 787 31.64 -27.23 -9.83
C GLU A 787 32.01 -27.71 -11.24
N ASN A 788 33.15 -27.22 -11.72
CA ASN A 788 33.75 -27.60 -13.01
C ASN A 788 33.99 -29.10 -13.12
#